data_AF-A0A1B0FE46-F1
#
_entry.id   AF-A0A1B0FE46-F1
#
_cell.length_a   1.000
_cell.length_b   1.000
_cell.length_c   1.000
_cell.angle_alpha   90.00
_cell.angle_beta   90.00
_cell.angle_gamma   90.00
#
_symmetry.space_group_name_H-M   'P 1'
#
loop_
_entity.id
_entity.type
_entity.pdbx_description
1 polymer ?
#
loop_
_entity_poly.entity_id
_entity_poly.type
_entity_poly.pdbx_seq_one_letter_code
_entity_poly.pdbx_strand_id
1 'polypeptide(L)'
;MLVIAQYMHDIEYIRKNPEGFEKAMKSRGIRESTAEEILEIDHEKRSLTTKLQDLNRQRNEITEEIKKLKMSKSPCEEQIELSKSITNEIEAISLKEQAEKDKLVNVLSNLPNIPAQDVAIGADENSNLEVRRYGGKRQFDFVPESHYELGEKLGSIDFEQAARISGSRFTILKGQLAKLGRALINFMLEMHVNEFGYTEVYHPTLVKNEAMYNVGQLPKFSDDSYLTTDELRLISTSEVFLTNLVADKIMEEKELPIRFTAYSECFRKEAGCAGRDTRGMIRQHQFGKVELVSITTEDQSNDELERMTSTVEEILKKLELPYRVMLLCSGDMGFAAQRTYDIEAMENLGVLVDVNIQNSVDVTQFCKRENIELVVIGPEQPIIDGLADDLVAEGINVFAPSQATAKLEGSKSFTKGLCKRYGIPTAKYECFVDEGLAKDFVRSNKIKFPLVVKANGIAAGKGVVICNTESEAFSAINSMLVEKKFGESGEEIIIEEFLVGEEVSFFALIDGLKVVTLGCAKDYKRVDESNESQNTGGMGSYSSPSIISKDMEQKIIQKIIYPTAQALVNMGTSYKGVLFAGLMICKDSPKLLEYNVRFGDPETQSILPRFDSNCDLLKLMLSVAEGKLKVKMVELNNKSIVCLVVASKGYPGDYQKGEVIKGLDKIQSIPGVLVFHAGTKFDESGNLVSDGGRVLNIVAEGSTIEEAKSKVYSALNFLEWPGGFFRYDNGS
;
A
#
# COMPACT_ATOMS: atom_id res chain seq x y z
N MET A 1 -3.57 38.18 -28.37
CA MET A 1 -4.93 37.80 -28.77
C MET A 1 -5.07 36.33 -28.41
N LEU A 2 -5.37 36.05 -27.14
CA LEU A 2 -5.57 34.71 -26.62
C LEU A 2 -7.00 34.32 -26.94
N VAL A 3 -7.20 33.48 -27.95
CA VAL A 3 -8.47 32.77 -28.11
C VAL A 3 -8.44 31.62 -27.12
N ILE A 4 -8.61 31.92 -25.84
CA ILE A 4 -8.97 30.93 -24.84
C ILE A 4 -10.46 31.15 -24.58
N ALA A 5 -11.29 30.20 -25.00
CA ALA A 5 -12.56 29.80 -24.40
C ALA A 5 -13.52 29.24 -25.45
N GLN A 6 -13.41 27.94 -25.74
CA GLN A 6 -14.62 27.12 -25.81
C GLN A 6 -14.72 26.37 -24.48
N TYR A 7 -15.90 26.46 -23.87
CA TYR A 7 -16.16 25.98 -22.53
C TYR A 7 -15.93 24.46 -22.42
N MET A 8 -15.15 24.01 -21.43
CA MET A 8 -14.95 22.57 -21.14
C MET A 8 -16.25 21.89 -20.64
N HIS A 9 -17.12 22.65 -19.98
CA HIS A 9 -18.48 22.24 -19.59
C HIS A 9 -19.50 23.17 -20.24
N ASP A 10 -20.58 22.62 -20.79
CA ASP A 10 -21.63 23.43 -21.40
C ASP A 10 -22.43 24.22 -20.33
N ILE A 11 -22.30 25.55 -20.36
CA ILE A 11 -23.03 26.45 -19.47
C ILE A 11 -24.54 26.40 -19.68
N GLU A 12 -25.03 26.00 -20.86
CA GLU A 12 -26.46 25.76 -21.09
C GLU A 12 -26.96 24.52 -20.36
N TYR A 13 -26.17 23.44 -20.35
CA TYR A 13 -26.47 22.25 -19.55
C TYR A 13 -26.55 22.59 -18.06
N ILE A 14 -25.58 23.33 -17.51
CA ILE A 14 -25.57 23.73 -16.09
C ILE A 14 -26.80 24.56 -15.73
N ARG A 15 -27.22 25.49 -16.61
CA ARG A 15 -28.44 26.30 -16.42
C ARG A 15 -29.71 25.46 -16.38
N LYS A 16 -29.80 24.43 -17.22
CA LYS A 16 -30.99 23.56 -17.31
C LYS A 16 -31.01 22.47 -16.23
N ASN A 17 -29.84 22.04 -15.74
CA ASN A 17 -29.71 20.93 -14.81
C ASN A 17 -28.65 21.20 -13.70
N PRO A 18 -28.82 22.24 -12.88
CA PRO A 18 -27.84 22.60 -11.85
C PRO A 18 -27.69 21.50 -10.79
N GLU A 19 -28.79 20.88 -10.37
CA GLU A 19 -28.77 19.81 -9.36
C GLU A 19 -28.03 18.55 -9.87
N GLY A 20 -28.24 18.18 -11.13
CA GLY A 20 -27.55 17.03 -11.73
C GLY A 20 -26.06 17.28 -11.91
N PHE A 21 -25.67 18.49 -12.32
CA PHE A 21 -24.26 18.89 -12.39
C PHE A 21 -23.59 18.83 -11.01
N GLU A 22 -24.22 19.40 -10.00
CA GLU A 22 -23.72 19.42 -8.63
C GLU A 22 -23.56 17.99 -8.05
N LYS A 23 -24.51 17.10 -8.33
CA LYS A 23 -24.42 15.68 -7.95
C LYS A 23 -23.23 15.00 -8.63
N ALA A 24 -22.99 15.26 -9.91
CA ALA A 24 -21.86 14.72 -10.65
C ALA A 24 -20.53 15.21 -10.07
N MET A 25 -20.39 16.51 -9.80
CA MET A 25 -19.17 17.07 -9.20
C MET A 25 -18.88 16.48 -7.81
N LYS A 26 -19.91 16.28 -6.98
CA LYS A 26 -19.78 15.59 -5.69
C LYS A 26 -19.28 14.16 -5.81
N SER A 27 -19.77 13.42 -6.81
CA SER A 27 -19.28 12.05 -7.07
C SER A 27 -17.81 12.00 -7.49
N ARG A 28 -17.26 13.10 -8.01
CA ARG A 28 -15.85 13.28 -8.38
C ARG A 28 -15.01 13.92 -7.25
N GLY A 29 -15.55 13.98 -6.02
CA GLY A 29 -14.85 14.48 -4.84
C GLY A 29 -14.88 16.00 -4.63
N ILE A 30 -15.64 16.75 -5.43
CA ILE A 30 -15.79 18.20 -5.25
C ILE A 30 -16.81 18.49 -4.14
N ARG A 31 -16.37 19.11 -3.03
CA ARG A 31 -17.17 19.27 -1.80
C ARG A 31 -17.94 20.59 -1.71
N GLU A 32 -17.48 21.63 -2.41
CA GLU A 32 -18.09 22.96 -2.39
C GLU A 32 -19.18 23.08 -3.46
N SER A 33 -20.19 23.92 -3.22
CA SER A 33 -21.27 24.17 -4.17
C SER A 33 -20.70 24.87 -5.41
N THR A 34 -20.68 24.18 -6.54
CA THR A 34 -20.08 24.70 -7.77
C THR A 34 -21.12 25.31 -8.70
N ALA A 35 -22.33 24.76 -8.74
CA ALA A 35 -23.35 25.19 -9.68
C ALA A 35 -23.85 26.61 -9.41
N GLU A 36 -24.05 26.98 -8.14
CA GLU A 36 -24.58 28.30 -7.74
C GLU A 36 -23.61 29.43 -8.12
N GLU A 37 -22.33 29.30 -7.75
CA GLU A 37 -21.28 30.25 -8.10
C GLU A 37 -21.15 30.44 -9.62
N ILE A 38 -21.14 29.33 -10.37
CA ILE A 38 -21.07 29.36 -11.84
C ILE A 38 -22.25 30.14 -12.43
N LEU A 39 -23.45 29.92 -11.90
CA LEU A 39 -24.67 30.58 -12.38
C LEU A 39 -24.72 32.06 -12.01
N GLU A 40 -24.17 32.46 -10.86
CA GLU A 40 -24.02 33.87 -10.48
C GLU A 40 -23.08 34.60 -11.45
N ILE A 41 -21.90 34.02 -11.72
CA ILE A 41 -20.92 34.59 -12.67
C ILE A 41 -21.54 34.67 -14.07
N ASP A 42 -22.23 33.61 -14.54
CA ASP A 42 -22.91 33.63 -15.84
C ASP A 42 -24.03 34.67 -15.90
N HIS A 43 -24.81 34.84 -14.83
CA HIS A 43 -25.86 35.84 -14.75
C HIS A 43 -25.28 37.26 -14.83
N GLU A 44 -24.21 37.54 -14.08
CA GLU A 44 -23.55 38.84 -14.07
C GLU A 44 -22.94 39.16 -15.43
N LYS A 45 -22.26 38.19 -16.06
CA LYS A 45 -21.76 38.31 -17.44
C LYS A 45 -22.89 38.66 -18.42
N ARG A 46 -24.01 37.90 -18.42
CA ARG A 46 -25.14 38.16 -19.34
C ARG A 46 -25.81 39.51 -19.10
N SER A 47 -25.89 39.95 -17.85
CA SER A 47 -26.37 41.29 -17.50
C SER A 47 -25.49 42.38 -18.10
N LEU A 48 -24.16 42.24 -17.99
CA LEU A 48 -23.19 43.15 -18.60
C LEU A 48 -23.25 43.12 -20.14
N THR A 49 -23.39 41.94 -20.76
CA THR A 49 -23.59 41.81 -22.21
C THR A 49 -24.84 42.57 -22.67
N THR A 50 -25.95 42.42 -21.94
CA THR A 50 -27.21 43.13 -22.24
C THR A 50 -27.02 44.65 -22.11
N LYS A 51 -26.34 45.11 -21.05
CA LYS A 51 -26.04 46.53 -20.83
C LYS A 51 -25.14 47.10 -21.95
N LEU A 52 -24.17 46.33 -22.44
CA LEU A 52 -23.33 46.72 -23.58
C LEU A 52 -24.14 46.85 -24.86
N GLN A 53 -25.09 45.94 -25.13
CA GLN A 53 -25.97 46.04 -26.29
C GLN A 53 -26.83 47.31 -26.23
N ASP A 54 -27.39 47.62 -25.06
CA ASP A 54 -28.19 48.83 -24.84
C ASP A 54 -27.36 50.11 -25.00
N LEU A 55 -26.15 50.18 -24.42
CA LEU A 55 -25.26 51.34 -24.55
C LEU A 55 -24.76 51.52 -25.98
N ASN A 56 -24.46 50.43 -26.70
CA ASN A 56 -24.11 50.52 -28.12
C ASN A 56 -25.28 51.01 -28.96
N ARG A 57 -26.52 50.59 -28.64
CA ARG A 57 -27.73 51.13 -29.28
C ARG A 57 -27.87 52.63 -29.02
N GLN A 58 -27.76 53.07 -27.77
CA GLN A 58 -27.83 54.50 -27.39
C GLN A 58 -26.73 55.33 -28.08
N ARG A 59 -25.49 54.83 -28.12
CA ARG A 59 -24.37 55.50 -28.81
C ARG A 59 -24.68 55.68 -30.29
N ASN A 60 -25.24 54.67 -30.95
CA ASN A 60 -25.57 54.73 -32.38
C ASN A 60 -26.71 55.74 -32.63
N GLU A 61 -27.74 55.77 -31.77
CA GLU A 61 -28.83 56.75 -31.83
C GLU A 61 -28.32 58.19 -31.68
N ILE A 62 -27.47 58.45 -30.69
CA ILE A 62 -26.84 59.77 -30.46
C ILE A 62 -25.92 60.15 -31.61
N THR A 63 -25.19 59.19 -32.19
CA THR A 63 -24.34 59.44 -33.36
C THR A 63 -25.16 59.91 -34.57
N GLU A 64 -26.34 59.32 -34.79
CA GLU A 64 -27.28 59.77 -35.82
C GLU A 64 -27.91 61.14 -35.50
N GLU A 65 -28.20 61.42 -34.23
CA GLU A 65 -28.69 62.73 -33.79
C GLU A 65 -27.65 63.83 -34.02
N ILE A 66 -26.38 63.58 -33.67
CA ILE A 66 -25.25 64.49 -33.94
C ILE A 66 -25.13 64.78 -35.45
N LYS A 67 -25.28 63.76 -36.30
CA LYS A 67 -25.26 63.94 -37.77
C LYS A 67 -26.39 64.89 -38.21
N LYS A 68 -27.61 64.68 -37.71
CA LYS A 68 -28.77 65.54 -38.02
C LYS A 68 -28.57 66.98 -37.57
N LEU A 69 -28.10 67.20 -36.33
CA LEU A 69 -27.84 68.54 -35.78
C LEU A 69 -26.74 69.29 -36.54
N LYS A 70 -25.68 68.58 -36.97
CA LYS A 70 -24.64 69.14 -37.82
C LYS A 70 -25.16 69.53 -39.21
N MET A 71 -26.07 68.73 -39.79
CA MET A 71 -26.71 69.07 -41.07
C MET A 71 -27.64 70.30 -40.96
N SER A 72 -28.32 70.49 -39.83
CA SER A 72 -29.18 71.65 -39.58
C SER A 72 -28.45 72.89 -39.03
N LYS A 73 -27.12 72.84 -38.85
CA LYS A 73 -26.28 73.89 -38.23
C LYS A 73 -26.73 74.29 -36.82
N SER A 74 -27.28 73.33 -36.07
CA SER A 74 -27.69 73.52 -34.68
C SER A 74 -26.54 73.19 -33.72
N PRO A 75 -26.50 73.76 -32.49
CA PRO A 75 -25.54 73.37 -31.46
C PRO A 75 -25.63 71.87 -31.17
N CYS A 76 -24.49 71.21 -30.96
CA CYS A 76 -24.42 69.76 -30.69
C CYS A 76 -23.36 69.37 -29.66
N GLU A 77 -22.82 70.35 -28.91
CA GLU A 77 -21.80 70.12 -27.88
C GLU A 77 -22.29 69.13 -26.81
N GLU A 78 -23.54 69.25 -26.35
CA GLU A 78 -24.14 68.36 -25.34
C GLU A 78 -24.20 66.90 -25.81
N GLN A 79 -24.65 66.66 -27.06
CA GLN A 79 -24.73 65.32 -27.64
C GLN A 79 -23.33 64.72 -27.86
N ILE A 80 -22.34 65.55 -28.23
CA ILE A 80 -20.94 65.13 -28.35
C ILE A 80 -20.38 64.70 -26.98
N GLU A 81 -20.69 65.45 -25.92
CA GLU A 81 -20.26 65.13 -24.57
C GLU A 81 -20.94 63.87 -24.02
N LEU A 82 -22.24 63.71 -24.26
CA LEU A 82 -22.99 62.49 -23.95
C LEU A 82 -22.45 61.26 -24.70
N SER A 83 -22.14 61.40 -25.99
CA SER A 83 -21.53 60.33 -26.79
C SER A 83 -20.16 59.91 -26.24
N LYS A 84 -19.34 60.85 -25.75
CA LYS A 84 -18.06 60.54 -25.09
C LYS A 84 -18.27 59.80 -23.77
N SER A 85 -19.22 60.27 -22.95
CA SER A 85 -19.57 59.63 -21.67
C SER A 85 -20.01 58.18 -21.87
N ILE A 86 -20.91 57.92 -22.84
CA ILE A 86 -21.35 56.56 -23.19
C ILE A 86 -20.20 55.71 -23.71
N THR A 87 -19.29 56.26 -24.51
CA THR A 87 -18.12 55.52 -25.00
C THR A 87 -17.22 55.08 -23.85
N ASN A 88 -16.96 55.95 -22.87
CA ASN A 88 -16.20 55.60 -21.67
C ASN A 88 -16.93 54.54 -20.83
N GLU A 89 -18.26 54.60 -20.73
CA GLU A 89 -19.05 53.59 -20.01
C GLU A 89 -19.01 52.23 -20.72
N ILE A 90 -19.07 52.21 -22.06
CA ILE A 90 -18.90 51.00 -22.87
C ILE A 90 -17.52 50.37 -22.62
N GLU A 91 -16.45 51.15 -22.63
CA GLU A 91 -15.10 50.65 -22.33
C GLU A 91 -15.02 50.05 -20.92
N ALA A 92 -15.56 50.74 -19.92
CA ALA A 92 -15.55 50.26 -18.54
C ALA A 92 -16.35 48.96 -18.35
N ILE A 93 -17.53 48.84 -18.99
CA ILE A 93 -18.37 47.64 -18.89
C ILE A 93 -17.77 46.49 -19.70
N SER A 94 -17.16 46.78 -20.86
CA SER A 94 -16.48 45.76 -21.68
C SER A 94 -15.34 45.10 -20.90
N LEU A 95 -14.56 45.88 -20.15
CA LEU A 95 -13.52 45.34 -19.26
C LEU A 95 -14.12 44.46 -18.14
N LYS A 96 -15.25 44.85 -17.55
CA LYS A 96 -15.95 44.04 -16.54
C LYS A 96 -16.52 42.75 -17.12
N GLU A 97 -17.16 42.81 -18.28
CA GLU A 97 -17.69 41.64 -18.98
C GLU A 97 -16.58 40.64 -19.29
N GLN A 98 -15.43 41.14 -19.77
CA GLN A 98 -14.26 40.31 -20.04
C GLN A 98 -13.73 39.67 -18.75
N ALA A 99 -13.67 40.41 -17.63
CA ALA A 99 -13.27 39.86 -16.34
C ALA A 99 -14.20 38.74 -15.85
N GLU A 100 -15.53 38.91 -15.99
CA GLU A 100 -16.50 37.84 -15.64
C GLU A 100 -16.39 36.64 -16.58
N LYS A 101 -16.13 36.87 -17.88
CA LYS A 101 -15.84 35.80 -18.83
C LYS A 101 -14.59 35.01 -18.42
N ASP A 102 -13.51 35.69 -18.05
CA ASP A 102 -12.26 35.05 -17.65
C ASP A 102 -12.42 34.27 -16.34
N LYS A 103 -13.17 34.80 -15.37
CA LYS A 103 -13.54 34.07 -14.15
C LYS A 103 -14.33 32.81 -14.46
N LEU A 104 -15.35 32.90 -15.31
CA LEU A 104 -16.17 31.75 -15.70
C LEU A 104 -15.34 30.66 -16.36
N VAL A 105 -14.44 31.03 -17.27
CA VAL A 105 -13.51 30.09 -17.92
C VAL A 105 -12.60 29.44 -16.89
N ASN A 106 -12.03 30.23 -15.97
CA ASN A 106 -11.14 29.70 -14.94
C ASN A 106 -11.86 28.68 -14.02
N VAL A 107 -13.08 28.97 -13.57
CA VAL A 107 -13.84 28.03 -12.73
C VAL A 107 -14.12 26.74 -13.50
N LEU A 108 -14.67 26.84 -14.71
CA LEU A 108 -15.06 25.67 -15.49
C LEU A 108 -13.87 24.78 -15.89
N SER A 109 -12.71 25.38 -16.21
CA SER A 109 -11.51 24.62 -16.59
C SER A 109 -10.83 23.89 -15.42
N ASN A 110 -11.20 24.20 -14.17
CA ASN A 110 -10.69 23.50 -12.99
C ASN A 110 -11.62 22.36 -12.52
N LEU A 111 -12.76 22.14 -13.17
CA LEU A 111 -13.72 21.10 -12.81
C LEU A 111 -13.54 19.83 -13.65
N PRO A 112 -13.59 18.64 -13.02
CA PRO A 112 -13.49 17.37 -13.75
C PRO A 112 -14.70 17.16 -14.66
N ASN A 113 -14.58 16.26 -15.62
CA ASN A 113 -15.70 15.88 -16.49
C ASN A 113 -16.80 15.15 -15.70
N ILE A 114 -18.02 15.13 -16.25
CA ILE A 114 -19.20 14.48 -15.69
C ILE A 114 -19.10 12.96 -15.94
N PRO A 115 -19.18 12.09 -14.91
CA PRO A 115 -19.24 10.65 -15.11
C PRO A 115 -20.38 10.20 -16.01
N ALA A 116 -20.13 9.17 -16.82
CA ALA A 116 -21.18 8.43 -17.49
C ALA A 116 -22.12 7.75 -16.46
N GLN A 117 -23.37 7.52 -16.85
CA GLN A 117 -24.41 7.04 -15.92
C GLN A 117 -24.14 5.63 -15.35
N ASP A 118 -23.38 4.81 -16.06
CA ASP A 118 -23.02 3.45 -15.71
C ASP A 118 -21.75 3.36 -14.86
N VAL A 119 -21.07 4.48 -14.59
CA VAL A 119 -19.92 4.53 -13.69
C VAL A 119 -20.39 4.48 -12.24
N ALA A 120 -19.84 3.53 -11.48
CA ALA A 120 -20.14 3.39 -10.06
C ALA A 120 -19.64 4.60 -9.26
N ILE A 121 -20.42 5.01 -8.26
CA ILE A 121 -19.99 6.05 -7.32
C ILE A 121 -19.05 5.41 -6.30
N GLY A 122 -17.82 5.91 -6.22
CA GLY A 122 -16.80 5.45 -5.29
C GLY A 122 -15.82 6.56 -4.97
N ALA A 123 -15.08 6.42 -3.87
CA ALA A 123 -14.11 7.44 -3.44
C ALA A 123 -12.72 7.21 -4.04
N ASP A 124 -12.34 5.96 -4.27
CA ASP A 124 -11.00 5.53 -4.66
C ASP A 124 -11.02 4.16 -5.37
N GLU A 125 -9.82 3.68 -5.71
CA GLU A 125 -9.55 2.42 -6.42
C GLU A 125 -10.26 1.17 -5.82
N ASN A 126 -10.60 1.17 -4.52
CA ASN A 126 -11.28 0.03 -3.89
C ASN A 126 -12.73 -0.15 -4.35
N SER A 127 -13.31 0.90 -4.95
CA SER A 127 -14.68 0.87 -5.49
C SER A 127 -14.71 0.53 -6.99
N ASN A 128 -13.55 0.25 -7.61
CA ASN A 128 -13.47 -0.13 -9.00
C ASN A 128 -14.09 -1.52 -9.24
N LEU A 129 -14.71 -1.70 -10.40
CA LEU A 129 -15.42 -2.92 -10.74
C LEU A 129 -14.64 -3.73 -11.77
N GLU A 130 -14.31 -4.98 -11.46
CA GLU A 130 -13.75 -5.89 -12.46
C GLU A 130 -14.84 -6.26 -13.47
N VAL A 131 -14.62 -5.94 -14.74
CA VAL A 131 -15.59 -6.20 -15.82
C VAL A 131 -15.16 -7.35 -16.72
N ARG A 132 -13.84 -7.59 -16.87
CA ARG A 132 -13.28 -8.67 -17.70
C ARG A 132 -11.99 -9.21 -17.11
N ARG A 133 -11.66 -10.47 -17.43
CA ARG A 133 -10.41 -11.13 -17.04
C ARG A 133 -9.96 -12.09 -18.13
N TYR A 134 -8.64 -12.15 -18.37
CA TYR A 134 -8.04 -13.08 -19.32
C TYR A 134 -6.79 -13.74 -18.74
N GLY A 135 -6.69 -15.07 -18.93
CA GLY A 135 -5.58 -15.88 -18.44
C GLY A 135 -5.58 -16.08 -16.92
N GLY A 136 -4.53 -16.73 -16.43
CA GLY A 136 -4.27 -16.94 -15.01
C GLY A 136 -2.78 -16.76 -14.71
N LYS A 137 -2.43 -16.55 -13.43
CA LYS A 137 -1.03 -16.35 -13.01
C LYS A 137 -0.17 -17.50 -13.53
N ARG A 138 0.89 -17.16 -14.28
CA ARG A 138 1.81 -18.15 -14.83
C ARG A 138 2.47 -18.93 -13.70
N GLN A 139 2.42 -20.26 -13.81
CA GLN A 139 3.09 -21.16 -12.89
C GLN A 139 4.53 -21.35 -13.36
N PHE A 140 5.48 -21.15 -12.46
CA PHE A 140 6.90 -21.37 -12.71
C PHE A 140 7.37 -22.54 -11.83
N ASP A 141 8.24 -23.39 -12.37
CA ASP A 141 8.93 -24.45 -11.63
C ASP A 141 10.19 -23.94 -10.91
N PHE A 142 10.43 -22.62 -10.97
CA PHE A 142 11.47 -21.86 -10.30
C PHE A 142 10.89 -20.61 -9.63
N VAL A 143 11.63 -20.02 -8.70
CA VAL A 143 11.26 -18.72 -8.08
C VAL A 143 11.44 -17.62 -9.13
N PRO A 144 10.37 -16.93 -9.58
CA PRO A 144 10.49 -15.88 -10.56
C PRO A 144 11.24 -14.68 -9.95
N GLU A 145 12.29 -14.22 -10.64
CA GLU A 145 12.97 -12.96 -10.32
C GLU A 145 12.11 -11.78 -10.81
N SER A 146 12.13 -10.67 -10.07
CA SER A 146 11.55 -9.41 -10.55
C SER A 146 12.27 -8.92 -11.81
N HIS A 147 11.62 -8.04 -12.58
CA HIS A 147 12.23 -7.53 -13.81
C HIS A 147 13.53 -6.76 -13.57
N TYR A 148 13.66 -6.08 -12.42
CA TYR A 148 14.89 -5.36 -12.06
C TYR A 148 16.01 -6.32 -11.64
N GLU A 149 15.73 -7.36 -10.86
CA GLU A 149 16.73 -8.38 -10.51
C GLU A 149 17.24 -9.10 -11.76
N LEU A 150 16.32 -9.56 -12.61
CA LEU A 150 16.66 -10.24 -13.86
C LEU A 150 17.46 -9.30 -14.78
N GLY A 151 17.03 -8.05 -14.90
CA GLY A 151 17.68 -7.04 -15.73
C GLY A 151 19.10 -6.70 -15.27
N GLU A 152 19.31 -6.49 -13.97
CA GLU A 152 20.63 -6.22 -13.36
C GLU A 152 21.56 -7.42 -13.52
N LYS A 153 21.06 -8.63 -13.22
CA LYS A 153 21.81 -9.89 -13.33
C LYS A 153 22.26 -10.17 -14.77
N LEU A 154 21.43 -9.83 -15.76
CA LEU A 154 21.77 -9.93 -17.18
C LEU A 154 22.63 -8.76 -17.69
N GLY A 155 22.97 -7.79 -16.85
CA GLY A 155 23.66 -6.55 -17.26
C GLY A 155 22.87 -5.73 -18.30
N SER A 156 21.57 -5.98 -18.39
CA SER A 156 20.66 -5.43 -19.40
C SER A 156 19.86 -4.23 -18.90
N ILE A 157 19.79 -4.04 -17.58
CA ILE A 157 19.28 -2.81 -16.93
C ILE A 157 20.39 -2.19 -16.09
N ASP A 158 20.52 -0.87 -16.15
CA ASP A 158 21.51 -0.10 -15.39
C ASP A 158 20.86 1.14 -14.76
N PHE A 159 20.36 0.96 -13.53
CA PHE A 159 19.75 2.04 -12.74
C PHE A 159 20.81 2.96 -12.14
N GLU A 160 21.97 2.45 -11.75
CA GLU A 160 23.02 3.23 -11.11
C GLU A 160 23.58 4.30 -12.06
N GLN A 161 23.90 3.92 -13.29
CA GLN A 161 24.37 4.90 -14.28
C GLN A 161 23.26 5.85 -14.71
N ALA A 162 22.00 5.38 -14.80
CA ALA A 162 20.87 6.26 -15.06
C ALA A 162 20.73 7.33 -13.96
N ALA A 163 20.84 6.92 -12.69
CA ALA A 163 20.79 7.83 -11.55
C ALA A 163 21.91 8.87 -11.56
N ARG A 164 23.14 8.48 -11.96
CA ARG A 164 24.28 9.40 -12.09
C ARG A 164 24.11 10.41 -13.21
N ILE A 165 23.44 10.04 -14.30
CA ILE A 165 23.30 10.89 -15.50
C ILE A 165 22.05 11.79 -15.41
N SER A 166 20.91 11.22 -15.00
CA SER A 166 19.59 11.85 -15.12
C SER A 166 18.84 11.97 -13.78
N GLY A 167 19.35 11.37 -12.70
CA GLY A 167 18.66 11.30 -11.41
C GLY A 167 17.81 10.02 -11.25
N SER A 168 17.12 9.92 -10.11
CA SER A 168 16.25 8.78 -9.80
C SER A 168 15.08 8.66 -10.80
N ARG A 169 14.44 7.49 -10.85
CA ARG A 169 13.29 7.19 -11.74
C ARG A 169 13.61 7.32 -13.25
N PHE A 170 14.88 7.14 -13.62
CA PHE A 170 15.33 6.88 -14.98
C PHE A 170 16.00 5.50 -15.06
N THR A 171 15.98 4.91 -16.26
CA THR A 171 16.52 3.57 -16.50
C THR A 171 17.30 3.54 -17.81
N ILE A 172 18.48 2.89 -17.80
CA ILE A 172 19.21 2.55 -19.03
C ILE A 172 18.98 1.07 -19.35
N LEU A 173 18.48 0.80 -20.57
CA LEU A 173 18.34 -0.55 -21.11
C LEU A 173 19.46 -0.85 -22.10
N LYS A 174 19.99 -2.08 -22.06
CA LYS A 174 21.11 -2.53 -22.90
C LYS A 174 20.79 -3.86 -23.59
N GLY A 175 21.50 -4.11 -24.70
CA GLY A 175 21.52 -5.41 -25.36
C GLY A 175 20.13 -5.91 -25.79
N GLN A 176 19.82 -7.16 -25.45
CA GLN A 176 18.59 -7.82 -25.86
C GLN A 176 17.34 -7.18 -25.24
N LEU A 177 17.42 -6.62 -24.04
CA LEU A 177 16.27 -5.97 -23.41
C LEU A 177 15.90 -4.65 -24.11
N ALA A 178 16.88 -3.85 -24.50
CA ALA A 178 16.64 -2.67 -25.33
C ALA A 178 16.04 -3.05 -26.70
N LYS A 179 16.50 -4.17 -27.29
CA LYS A 179 15.92 -4.71 -28.52
C LYS A 179 14.48 -5.20 -28.32
N LEU A 180 14.17 -5.83 -27.19
CA LEU A 180 12.81 -6.27 -26.83
C LEU A 180 11.87 -5.08 -26.71
N GLY A 181 12.27 -4.02 -26.01
CA GLY A 181 11.47 -2.79 -25.91
C GLY A 181 11.10 -2.24 -27.30
N ARG A 182 12.09 -2.13 -28.20
CA ARG A 182 11.84 -1.72 -29.60
C ARG A 182 10.97 -2.70 -30.39
N ALA A 183 11.13 -4.00 -30.14
CA ALA A 183 10.29 -5.02 -30.79
C ALA A 183 8.83 -4.92 -30.34
N LEU A 184 8.57 -4.66 -29.06
CA LEU A 184 7.22 -4.44 -28.53
C LEU A 184 6.57 -3.20 -29.15
N ILE A 185 7.33 -2.10 -29.26
CA ILE A 185 6.85 -0.87 -29.93
C ILE A 185 6.42 -1.15 -31.37
N ASN A 186 7.31 -1.78 -32.16
CA ASN A 186 7.01 -2.11 -33.55
C ASN A 186 5.81 -3.06 -33.67
N PHE A 187 5.76 -4.09 -32.82
CA PHE A 187 4.65 -5.03 -32.79
C PHE A 187 3.32 -4.33 -32.53
N MET A 188 3.25 -3.45 -31.53
CA MET A 188 2.04 -2.70 -31.20
C MET A 188 1.64 -1.78 -32.35
N LEU A 189 2.55 -0.97 -32.90
CA LEU A 189 2.26 -0.06 -34.02
C LEU A 189 1.78 -0.82 -35.26
N GLU A 190 2.50 -1.88 -35.67
CA GLU A 190 2.11 -2.70 -36.83
C GLU A 190 0.74 -3.34 -36.64
N MET A 191 0.45 -3.86 -35.44
CA MET A 191 -0.87 -4.40 -35.10
C MET A 191 -1.96 -3.34 -35.23
N HIS A 192 -1.76 -2.16 -34.64
CA HIS A 192 -2.75 -1.08 -34.66
C HIS A 192 -3.03 -0.58 -36.09
N VAL A 193 -2.00 -0.44 -36.91
CA VAL A 193 -2.14 -0.01 -38.31
C VAL A 193 -2.78 -1.09 -39.17
N ASN A 194 -2.22 -2.31 -39.16
CA ASN A 194 -2.57 -3.35 -40.12
C ASN A 194 -3.85 -4.11 -39.77
N GLU A 195 -4.14 -4.30 -38.48
CA GLU A 195 -5.30 -5.09 -38.03
C GLU A 195 -6.44 -4.21 -37.51
N PHE A 196 -6.15 -3.04 -36.93
CA PHE A 196 -7.16 -2.22 -36.24
C PHE A 196 -7.47 -0.87 -36.91
N GLY A 197 -6.88 -0.60 -38.07
CA GLY A 197 -7.24 0.55 -38.92
C GLY A 197 -6.83 1.90 -38.35
N TYR A 198 -5.77 1.95 -37.55
CA TYR A 198 -5.18 3.21 -37.09
C TYR A 198 -4.24 3.81 -38.14
N THR A 199 -4.18 5.14 -38.18
CA THR A 199 -3.13 5.86 -38.92
C THR A 199 -1.97 6.15 -37.98
N GLU A 200 -0.78 5.66 -38.30
CA GLU A 200 0.43 5.98 -37.54
C GLU A 200 0.86 7.42 -37.77
N VAL A 201 1.19 8.12 -36.67
CA VAL A 201 1.64 9.52 -36.67
C VAL A 201 2.96 9.62 -35.92
N TYR A 202 3.94 10.24 -36.57
CA TYR A 202 5.16 10.69 -35.89
C TYR A 202 5.04 12.18 -35.52
N HIS A 203 5.30 12.52 -34.26
CA HIS A 203 5.11 13.88 -33.76
C HIS A 203 6.23 14.35 -32.82
N PRO A 204 6.40 15.68 -32.63
CA PRO A 204 7.27 16.25 -31.59
C PRO A 204 6.83 15.90 -30.17
N THR A 205 7.78 15.87 -29.23
CA THR A 205 7.50 15.70 -27.79
C THR A 205 7.37 17.03 -27.04
N LEU A 206 7.60 18.16 -27.70
CA LEU A 206 7.45 19.50 -27.15
C LEU A 206 6.19 20.17 -27.72
N VAL A 207 5.38 20.74 -26.83
CA VAL A 207 4.13 21.42 -27.18
C VAL A 207 4.00 22.76 -26.45
N LYS A 208 3.15 23.64 -26.97
CA LYS A 208 2.75 24.87 -26.28
C LYS A 208 1.74 24.55 -25.17
N ASN A 209 1.61 25.44 -24.19
CA ASN A 209 0.63 25.31 -23.11
C ASN A 209 -0.81 25.10 -23.62
N GLU A 210 -1.19 25.79 -24.71
CA GLU A 210 -2.52 25.66 -25.34
C GLU A 210 -2.87 24.22 -25.71
N ALA A 211 -1.93 23.46 -26.26
CA ALA A 211 -2.17 22.06 -26.60
C ALA A 211 -2.43 21.20 -25.34
N MET A 212 -1.77 21.50 -24.22
CA MET A 212 -1.98 20.81 -22.94
C MET A 212 -3.31 21.21 -22.28
N TYR A 213 -3.79 22.43 -22.50
CA TYR A 213 -5.12 22.87 -22.05
C TYR A 213 -6.23 22.12 -22.80
N ASN A 214 -6.09 21.94 -24.11
CA ASN A 214 -7.12 21.32 -24.96
C ASN A 214 -7.46 19.86 -24.58
N VAL A 215 -6.55 19.17 -23.90
CA VAL A 215 -6.71 17.77 -23.44
C VAL A 215 -6.81 17.65 -21.91
N GLY A 216 -6.94 18.78 -21.19
CA GLY A 216 -7.22 18.80 -19.75
C GLY A 216 -6.01 18.54 -18.84
N GLN A 217 -4.78 18.52 -19.35
CA GLN A 217 -3.57 18.44 -18.52
C GLN A 217 -3.28 19.77 -17.82
N LEU A 218 -3.64 20.91 -18.42
CA LEU A 218 -3.61 22.21 -17.75
C LEU A 218 -5.03 22.72 -17.49
N PRO A 219 -5.24 23.46 -16.38
CA PRO A 219 -4.24 23.97 -15.43
C PRO A 219 -3.85 22.96 -14.31
N LYS A 220 -4.67 21.93 -14.10
CA LYS A 220 -4.60 21.04 -12.92
C LYS A 220 -3.27 20.30 -12.75
N PHE A 221 -2.69 19.77 -13.83
CA PHE A 221 -1.46 18.96 -13.79
C PHE A 221 -0.21 19.76 -14.20
N SER A 222 -0.22 21.07 -13.92
CA SER A 222 0.90 21.96 -14.22
C SER A 222 2.18 21.56 -13.49
N ASP A 223 2.06 21.11 -12.23
CA ASP A 223 3.16 20.63 -11.40
C ASP A 223 3.68 19.25 -11.82
N ASP A 224 2.86 18.45 -12.49
CA ASP A 224 3.22 17.10 -12.95
C ASP A 224 3.91 17.07 -14.33
N SER A 225 3.99 18.21 -15.02
CA SER A 225 4.61 18.32 -16.35
C SER A 225 5.95 19.06 -16.32
N TYR A 226 6.86 18.64 -17.19
CA TYR A 226 8.14 19.33 -17.39
C TYR A 226 7.97 20.55 -18.30
N LEU A 227 8.30 21.73 -17.76
CA LEU A 227 8.34 23.00 -18.47
C LEU A 227 9.79 23.35 -18.81
N THR A 228 10.03 23.66 -20.08
CA THR A 228 11.33 24.13 -20.58
C THR A 228 11.49 25.64 -20.36
N THR A 229 12.71 26.14 -20.51
CA THR A 229 13.02 27.57 -20.42
C THR A 229 12.42 28.40 -21.55
N ASP A 230 12.04 27.77 -22.66
CA ASP A 230 11.39 28.44 -23.81
C ASP A 230 9.86 28.40 -23.71
N GLU A 231 9.32 28.11 -22.52
CA GLU A 231 7.87 28.03 -22.24
C GLU A 231 7.13 26.94 -23.03
N LEU A 232 7.87 25.95 -23.55
CA LEU A 232 7.33 24.70 -24.11
C LEU A 232 7.27 23.62 -23.04
N ARG A 233 6.33 22.68 -23.16
CA ARG A 233 6.18 21.54 -22.26
C ARG A 233 6.51 20.23 -22.96
N LEU A 234 7.15 19.32 -22.23
CA LEU A 234 7.24 17.93 -22.64
C LEU A 234 5.87 17.25 -22.44
N ILE A 235 5.44 16.47 -23.42
CA ILE A 235 4.19 15.73 -23.35
C ILE A 235 4.26 14.60 -22.31
N SER A 236 3.16 14.39 -21.58
CA SER A 236 2.99 13.26 -20.66
C SER A 236 2.40 12.01 -21.34
N THR A 237 1.98 12.15 -22.60
CA THR A 237 1.38 11.15 -23.48
C THR A 237 1.18 11.74 -24.89
N SER A 238 1.23 10.92 -25.94
CA SER A 238 0.90 11.35 -27.31
C SER A 238 -0.53 11.82 -27.48
N GLU A 239 -1.44 11.51 -26.55
CA GLU A 239 -2.82 12.00 -26.52
C GLU A 239 -2.88 13.52 -26.73
N VAL A 240 -1.95 14.25 -26.10
CA VAL A 240 -1.82 15.70 -26.24
C VAL A 240 -1.69 16.09 -27.71
N PHE A 241 -0.81 15.44 -28.46
CA PHE A 241 -0.56 15.81 -29.85
C PHE A 241 -1.65 15.29 -30.78
N LEU A 242 -2.03 14.02 -30.63
CA LEU A 242 -2.95 13.33 -31.53
C LEU A 242 -4.35 13.95 -31.49
N THR A 243 -4.85 14.30 -30.30
CA THR A 243 -6.15 14.99 -30.16
C THR A 243 -6.10 16.40 -30.76
N ASN A 244 -4.98 17.11 -30.62
CA ASN A 244 -4.80 18.45 -31.19
C ASN A 244 -4.66 18.46 -32.73
N LEU A 245 -4.54 17.31 -33.41
CA LEU A 245 -4.57 17.25 -34.88
C LEU A 245 -5.89 17.76 -35.47
N VAL A 246 -6.98 17.72 -34.70
CA VAL A 246 -8.29 18.22 -35.09
C VAL A 246 -8.74 19.48 -34.35
N ALA A 247 -7.88 20.03 -33.49
CA ALA A 247 -8.20 21.27 -32.78
C ALA A 247 -8.53 22.40 -33.78
N ASP A 248 -9.57 23.18 -33.46
CA ASP A 248 -10.09 24.28 -34.27
C ASP A 248 -10.52 23.92 -35.71
N LYS A 249 -10.77 22.64 -36.00
CA LYS A 249 -11.28 22.17 -37.30
C LYS A 249 -12.76 21.81 -37.23
N ILE A 250 -13.49 22.18 -38.29
CA ILE A 250 -14.82 21.64 -38.56
C ILE A 250 -14.62 20.41 -39.46
N MET A 251 -15.01 19.24 -38.96
CA MET A 251 -14.86 17.96 -39.62
C MET A 251 -16.20 17.54 -40.27
N GLU A 252 -16.14 16.82 -41.40
CA GLU A 252 -17.35 16.23 -41.96
C GLU A 252 -17.65 14.90 -41.25
N GLU A 253 -18.92 14.66 -40.88
CA GLU A 253 -19.33 13.46 -40.11
C GLU A 253 -18.90 12.15 -40.79
N LYS A 254 -18.92 12.10 -42.13
CA LYS A 254 -18.52 10.93 -42.93
C LYS A 254 -17.03 10.57 -42.80
N GLU A 255 -16.20 11.48 -42.30
CA GLU A 255 -14.78 11.24 -42.05
C GLU A 255 -14.54 10.55 -40.71
N LEU A 256 -15.56 10.51 -39.82
CA LEU A 256 -15.47 9.91 -38.50
C LEU A 256 -15.97 8.44 -38.51
N PRO A 257 -15.39 7.56 -37.67
CA PRO A 257 -14.31 7.83 -36.72
C PRO A 257 -12.93 7.89 -37.41
N ILE A 258 -12.12 8.90 -37.08
CA ILE A 258 -10.69 8.91 -37.40
C ILE A 258 -9.90 8.34 -36.23
N ARG A 259 -8.84 7.60 -36.53
CA ARG A 259 -8.07 6.81 -35.56
C ARG A 259 -6.59 7.04 -35.77
N PHE A 260 -5.89 7.49 -34.74
CA PHE A 260 -4.46 7.76 -34.74
C PHE A 260 -3.73 6.89 -33.72
N THR A 261 -2.54 6.43 -34.09
CA THR A 261 -1.61 5.79 -33.16
C THR A 261 -0.24 6.42 -33.28
N ALA A 262 0.51 6.47 -32.19
CA ALA A 262 1.87 6.98 -32.18
C ALA A 262 2.67 6.33 -31.06
N TYR A 263 3.96 6.09 -31.31
CA TYR A 263 4.92 5.90 -30.24
C TYR A 263 5.55 7.24 -29.87
N SER A 264 5.64 7.54 -28.58
CA SER A 264 6.51 8.60 -28.09
C SER A 264 7.13 8.28 -26.74
N GLU A 265 8.24 8.94 -26.46
CA GLU A 265 8.70 9.14 -25.09
C GLU A 265 7.71 10.08 -24.37
N CYS A 266 7.29 9.69 -23.19
CA CYS A 266 6.34 10.39 -22.34
C CYS A 266 7.06 10.83 -21.07
N PHE A 267 6.76 12.05 -20.60
CA PHE A 267 7.47 12.67 -19.49
C PHE A 267 6.51 13.09 -18.39
N ARG A 268 6.78 12.62 -17.17
CA ARG A 268 5.98 12.94 -15.97
C ARG A 268 6.89 13.22 -14.79
N LYS A 269 6.63 14.30 -14.06
CA LYS A 269 7.38 14.61 -12.84
C LYS A 269 7.03 13.67 -11.68
N GLU A 270 5.93 12.93 -11.77
CA GLU A 270 5.48 12.02 -10.72
C GLU A 270 5.39 12.71 -9.36
N ALA A 271 4.91 13.96 -9.34
CA ALA A 271 4.81 14.73 -8.11
C ALA A 271 3.78 14.07 -7.19
N GLY A 272 4.07 14.01 -5.89
CA GLY A 272 3.19 13.34 -4.92
C GLY A 272 3.20 11.81 -4.93
N CYS A 273 3.89 11.14 -5.85
CA CYS A 273 3.97 9.67 -5.93
C CYS A 273 5.16 9.08 -5.15
N ALA A 274 5.45 9.66 -3.99
CA ALA A 274 6.59 9.26 -3.17
C ALA A 274 6.30 7.88 -2.53
N GLY A 275 7.20 6.90 -2.70
CA GLY A 275 7.12 5.59 -2.03
C GLY A 275 6.32 4.51 -2.77
N ARG A 276 5.60 4.87 -3.85
CA ARG A 276 5.01 3.89 -4.77
C ARG A 276 6.00 3.55 -5.90
N ASP A 277 6.12 2.24 -6.18
CA ASP A 277 6.92 1.68 -7.28
C ASP A 277 8.35 2.28 -7.36
N THR A 278 9.06 2.28 -6.24
CA THR A 278 10.34 2.98 -6.09
C THR A 278 11.50 2.28 -6.80
N ARG A 279 11.40 0.96 -7.02
CA ARG A 279 12.40 0.16 -7.72
C ARG A 279 11.82 -0.42 -9.01
N GLY A 280 12.61 -0.40 -10.08
CA GLY A 280 12.22 -0.94 -11.37
C GLY A 280 11.75 0.13 -12.37
N MET A 281 10.84 -0.26 -13.26
CA MET A 281 10.46 0.49 -14.46
C MET A 281 8.95 0.80 -14.52
N ILE A 282 8.20 0.48 -13.46
CA ILE A 282 6.75 0.68 -13.40
C ILE A 282 6.42 2.18 -13.34
N ARG A 283 7.20 2.97 -12.59
CA ARG A 283 7.02 4.43 -12.46
C ARG A 283 8.32 5.17 -12.74
N GLN A 284 8.37 5.88 -13.86
CA GLN A 284 9.56 6.58 -14.37
C GLN A 284 9.24 8.02 -14.77
N HIS A 285 10.25 8.90 -14.72
CA HIS A 285 10.13 10.24 -15.27
C HIS A 285 10.03 10.27 -16.79
N GLN A 286 10.59 9.26 -17.44
CA GLN A 286 10.52 9.04 -18.87
C GLN A 286 10.15 7.58 -19.15
N PHE A 287 9.14 7.35 -19.99
CA PHE A 287 8.75 6.03 -20.44
C PHE A 287 8.19 6.07 -21.87
N GLY A 288 8.36 4.98 -22.61
CA GLY A 288 7.78 4.84 -23.95
C GLY A 288 6.32 4.37 -23.87
N LYS A 289 5.44 4.97 -24.68
CA LYS A 289 4.05 4.53 -24.82
C LYS A 289 3.64 4.51 -26.29
N VAL A 290 2.91 3.47 -26.70
CA VAL A 290 2.15 3.44 -27.95
C VAL A 290 0.73 3.88 -27.61
N GLU A 291 0.32 5.02 -28.14
CA GLU A 291 -0.96 5.66 -27.87
C GLU A 291 -2.00 5.27 -28.92
N LEU A 292 -3.26 5.25 -28.51
CA LEU A 292 -4.42 5.17 -29.40
C LEU A 292 -5.33 6.37 -29.12
N VAL A 293 -5.68 7.11 -30.16
CA VAL A 293 -6.65 8.21 -30.08
C VAL A 293 -7.68 8.04 -31.20
N SER A 294 -8.95 8.12 -30.83
CA SER A 294 -10.06 8.10 -31.76
C SER A 294 -10.87 9.39 -31.62
N ILE A 295 -11.20 10.02 -32.74
CA ILE A 295 -12.15 11.14 -32.79
C ILE A 295 -13.42 10.61 -33.44
N THR A 296 -14.56 10.79 -32.76
CA THR A 296 -15.83 10.17 -33.11
C THR A 296 -16.97 11.18 -33.03
N THR A 297 -18.14 10.82 -33.54
CA THR A 297 -19.38 11.49 -33.17
C THR A 297 -19.79 11.08 -31.76
N GLU A 298 -20.63 11.88 -31.10
CA GLU A 298 -21.07 11.63 -29.72
C GLU A 298 -21.73 10.25 -29.55
N ASP A 299 -22.59 9.86 -30.51
CA ASP A 299 -23.32 8.60 -30.51
C ASP A 299 -22.42 7.36 -30.71
N GLN A 300 -21.26 7.51 -31.35
CA GLN A 300 -20.29 6.43 -31.58
C GLN A 300 -19.27 6.26 -30.45
N SER A 301 -19.15 7.24 -29.55
CA SER A 301 -18.08 7.32 -28.56
C SER A 301 -17.99 6.10 -27.63
N ASN A 302 -19.13 5.57 -27.17
CA ASN A 302 -19.19 4.41 -26.28
C ASN A 302 -18.72 3.12 -26.98
N ASP A 303 -19.20 2.88 -28.20
CA ASP A 303 -18.83 1.69 -28.97
C ASP A 303 -17.35 1.76 -29.36
N GLU A 304 -16.84 2.94 -29.67
CA GLU A 304 -15.43 3.14 -29.98
C GLU A 304 -14.53 2.92 -28.76
N LEU A 305 -14.97 3.30 -27.55
CA LEU A 305 -14.24 3.00 -26.31
C LEU A 305 -14.10 1.49 -26.11
N GLU A 306 -15.20 0.72 -26.23
CA GLU A 306 -15.13 -0.74 -26.12
C GLU A 306 -14.23 -1.36 -27.19
N ARG A 307 -14.30 -0.86 -28.43
CA ARG A 307 -13.43 -1.30 -29.53
C ARG A 307 -11.95 -1.01 -29.24
N MET A 308 -11.65 0.19 -28.74
CA MET A 308 -10.30 0.61 -28.40
C MET A 308 -9.75 -0.20 -27.22
N THR A 309 -10.52 -0.41 -26.16
CA THR A 309 -10.15 -1.27 -25.03
C THR A 309 -9.90 -2.71 -25.51
N SER A 310 -10.78 -3.25 -26.35
CA SER A 310 -10.62 -4.59 -26.94
C SER A 310 -9.34 -4.70 -27.79
N THR A 311 -8.96 -3.63 -28.48
CA THR A 311 -7.71 -3.58 -29.28
C THR A 311 -6.47 -3.76 -28.38
N VAL A 312 -6.45 -3.12 -27.20
CA VAL A 312 -5.36 -3.28 -26.23
C VAL A 312 -5.39 -4.68 -25.59
N GLU A 313 -6.58 -5.18 -25.26
CA GLU A 313 -6.78 -6.56 -24.79
C GLU A 313 -6.20 -7.59 -25.75
N GLU A 314 -6.36 -7.42 -27.07
CA GLU A 314 -5.78 -8.32 -28.08
C GLU A 314 -4.24 -8.28 -28.13
N ILE A 315 -3.62 -7.12 -27.90
CA ILE A 315 -2.15 -7.02 -27.75
C ILE A 315 -1.68 -7.90 -26.59
N LEU A 316 -2.31 -7.80 -25.43
CA LEU A 316 -1.96 -8.60 -24.25
C LEU A 316 -2.22 -10.10 -24.48
N LYS A 317 -3.32 -10.46 -25.15
CA LYS A 317 -3.61 -11.85 -25.53
C LYS A 317 -2.54 -12.43 -26.45
N LYS A 318 -2.11 -11.68 -27.49
CA LYS A 318 -1.05 -12.11 -28.42
C LYS A 318 0.34 -12.21 -27.75
N LEU A 319 0.58 -11.41 -26.72
CA LEU A 319 1.79 -11.51 -25.88
C LEU A 319 1.66 -12.57 -24.78
N GLU A 320 0.51 -13.25 -24.68
CA GLU A 320 0.21 -14.25 -23.65
C GLU A 320 0.37 -13.72 -22.21
N LEU A 321 0.04 -12.44 -22.00
CA LEU A 321 0.09 -11.78 -20.70
C LEU A 321 -1.29 -11.85 -20.02
N PRO A 322 -1.41 -12.46 -18.82
CA PRO A 322 -2.65 -12.43 -18.05
C PRO A 322 -2.98 -11.01 -17.57
N TYR A 323 -4.26 -10.63 -17.61
CA TYR A 323 -4.73 -9.32 -17.16
C TYR A 323 -6.16 -9.37 -16.65
N ARG A 324 -6.56 -8.27 -15.99
CA ARG A 324 -7.95 -7.93 -15.69
C ARG A 324 -8.28 -6.54 -16.20
N VAL A 325 -9.55 -6.29 -16.49
CA VAL A 325 -10.07 -4.99 -16.92
C VAL A 325 -10.99 -4.48 -15.82
N MET A 326 -10.67 -3.31 -15.29
CA MET A 326 -11.40 -2.64 -14.22
C MET A 326 -12.13 -1.42 -14.80
N LEU A 327 -13.44 -1.32 -14.55
CA LEU A 327 -14.18 -0.08 -14.73
C LEU A 327 -13.93 0.80 -13.51
N LEU A 328 -13.30 1.96 -13.73
CA LEU A 328 -12.96 2.89 -12.66
C LEU A 328 -14.22 3.57 -12.11
N CYS A 329 -14.29 3.69 -10.79
CA CYS A 329 -15.36 4.42 -10.11
C CYS A 329 -15.20 5.95 -10.27
N SER A 330 -16.22 6.72 -9.92
CA SER A 330 -16.22 8.18 -10.05
C SER A 330 -15.11 8.89 -9.28
N GLY A 331 -14.56 8.34 -8.19
CA GLY A 331 -13.46 8.95 -7.45
C GLY A 331 -12.08 8.74 -8.08
N ASP A 332 -11.95 7.70 -8.91
CA ASP A 332 -10.65 7.20 -9.38
C ASP A 332 -10.36 7.49 -10.87
N MET A 333 -11.36 7.92 -11.66
CA MET A 333 -11.12 8.24 -13.07
C MET A 333 -10.29 9.51 -13.27
N GLY A 334 -9.55 9.59 -14.38
CA GLY A 334 -8.80 10.80 -14.79
C GLY A 334 -9.67 12.05 -14.98
N PHE A 335 -9.08 13.23 -14.84
CA PHE A 335 -9.79 14.52 -14.76
C PHE A 335 -10.79 14.77 -15.91
N ALA A 336 -10.39 14.51 -17.15
CA ALA A 336 -11.21 14.75 -18.35
C ALA A 336 -12.12 13.57 -18.74
N ALA A 337 -12.05 12.43 -18.03
CA ALA A 337 -12.76 11.22 -18.41
C ALA A 337 -14.22 11.21 -17.92
N GLN A 338 -15.12 10.70 -18.77
CA GLN A 338 -16.49 10.32 -18.37
C GLN A 338 -16.58 8.83 -17.98
N ARG A 339 -15.76 7.98 -18.60
CA ARG A 339 -15.61 6.55 -18.31
C ARG A 339 -14.15 6.16 -18.53
N THR A 340 -13.63 5.23 -17.74
CA THR A 340 -12.28 4.70 -17.92
C THR A 340 -12.27 3.21 -17.62
N TYR A 341 -11.67 2.44 -18.54
CA TYR A 341 -11.26 1.06 -18.29
C TYR A 341 -9.76 1.05 -18.00
N ASP A 342 -9.39 0.58 -16.82
CA ASP A 342 -8.00 0.26 -16.49
C ASP A 342 -7.71 -1.20 -16.83
N ILE A 343 -6.61 -1.46 -17.53
CA ILE A 343 -6.20 -2.81 -17.92
C ILE A 343 -4.94 -3.14 -17.13
N GLU A 344 -5.12 -3.95 -16.10
CA GLU A 344 -4.06 -4.30 -15.17
C GLU A 344 -3.44 -5.65 -15.56
N ALA A 345 -2.20 -5.62 -16.05
CA ALA A 345 -1.36 -6.81 -16.08
C ALA A 345 -1.00 -7.18 -14.64
N MET A 346 -1.31 -8.42 -14.21
CA MET A 346 -1.32 -8.76 -12.79
C MET A 346 0.06 -8.67 -12.11
N GLU A 347 0.21 -7.75 -11.14
CA GLU A 347 1.26 -7.77 -10.11
C GLU A 347 0.75 -7.10 -8.82
N ASN A 348 0.44 -7.90 -7.78
CA ASN A 348 0.13 -7.42 -6.42
C ASN A 348 0.72 -8.40 -5.40
N LEU A 349 1.25 -7.89 -4.28
CA LEU A 349 1.76 -8.72 -3.15
C LEU A 349 0.64 -9.58 -2.53
N GLY A 350 -0.60 -9.09 -2.58
CA GLY A 350 -1.83 -9.76 -2.16
C GLY A 350 -3.05 -8.87 -2.40
N VAL A 351 -4.24 -9.44 -2.31
CA VAL A 351 -5.52 -8.69 -2.35
C VAL A 351 -6.04 -8.60 -0.92
N LEU A 352 -6.32 -7.38 -0.43
CA LEU A 352 -6.97 -7.20 0.86
C LEU A 352 -8.44 -7.60 0.74
N VAL A 353 -8.92 -8.41 1.70
CA VAL A 353 -10.29 -8.91 1.69
C VAL A 353 -10.93 -8.66 3.06
N ASP A 354 -12.17 -8.18 3.04
CA ASP A 354 -12.95 -7.96 4.24
C ASP A 354 -13.61 -9.28 4.66
N VAL A 355 -12.88 -10.06 5.47
CA VAL A 355 -13.35 -11.33 6.02
C VAL A 355 -13.13 -11.33 7.52
N ASN A 356 -14.17 -11.65 8.28
CA ASN A 356 -14.05 -11.80 9.72
C ASN A 356 -13.27 -13.08 10.07
N ILE A 357 -11.97 -12.94 10.33
CA ILE A 357 -11.08 -14.06 10.66
C ILE A 357 -11.39 -14.76 11.99
N GLN A 358 -12.25 -14.18 12.83
CA GLN A 358 -12.72 -14.80 14.08
C GLN A 358 -13.91 -15.75 13.84
N ASN A 359 -14.48 -15.75 12.64
CA ASN A 359 -15.57 -16.64 12.25
C ASN A 359 -15.07 -17.64 11.21
N SER A 360 -14.89 -18.89 11.61
CA SER A 360 -14.36 -19.94 10.73
C SER A 360 -15.27 -20.22 9.53
N VAL A 361 -16.58 -19.99 9.65
CA VAL A 361 -17.53 -20.13 8.54
C VAL A 361 -17.24 -19.10 7.45
N ASP A 362 -16.99 -17.85 7.82
CA ASP A 362 -16.74 -16.75 6.88
C ASP A 362 -15.43 -17.01 6.09
N VAL A 363 -14.38 -17.42 6.80
CA VAL A 363 -13.08 -17.77 6.19
C VAL A 363 -13.22 -18.99 5.27
N THR A 364 -13.93 -20.03 5.70
CA THR A 364 -14.13 -21.25 4.89
C THR A 364 -14.91 -20.96 3.61
N GLN A 365 -16.00 -20.18 3.71
CA GLN A 365 -16.79 -19.79 2.53
C GLN A 365 -15.99 -18.95 1.55
N PHE A 366 -15.20 -18.00 2.07
CA PHE A 366 -14.27 -17.23 1.27
C PHE A 366 -13.28 -18.15 0.54
N CYS A 367 -12.60 -19.05 1.26
CA CYS A 367 -11.62 -19.96 0.68
C CYS A 367 -12.21 -20.84 -0.44
N LYS A 368 -13.44 -21.35 -0.25
CA LYS A 368 -14.13 -22.14 -1.27
C LYS A 368 -14.50 -21.32 -2.50
N ARG A 369 -15.00 -20.09 -2.30
CA ARG A 369 -15.40 -19.19 -3.40
C ARG A 369 -14.20 -18.79 -4.26
N GLU A 370 -13.08 -18.47 -3.62
CA GLU A 370 -11.86 -18.00 -4.30
C GLU A 370 -10.90 -19.15 -4.70
N ASN A 371 -11.26 -20.41 -4.43
CA ASN A 371 -10.42 -21.59 -4.67
C ASN A 371 -9.02 -21.49 -4.01
N ILE A 372 -8.99 -21.11 -2.74
CA ILE A 372 -7.74 -20.97 -1.97
C ILE A 372 -7.14 -22.35 -1.68
N GLU A 373 -5.90 -22.57 -2.12
CA GLU A 373 -5.18 -23.85 -1.96
C GLU A 373 -4.47 -23.99 -0.60
N LEU A 374 -4.01 -22.87 -0.04
CA LEU A 374 -3.28 -22.82 1.23
C LEU A 374 -3.72 -21.60 2.04
N VAL A 375 -4.04 -21.82 3.31
CA VAL A 375 -4.23 -20.76 4.31
C VAL A 375 -3.04 -20.73 5.26
N VAL A 376 -2.45 -19.55 5.46
CA VAL A 376 -1.36 -19.31 6.42
C VAL A 376 -1.92 -18.47 7.56
N ILE A 377 -2.00 -19.03 8.77
CA ILE A 377 -2.56 -18.31 9.93
C ILE A 377 -1.41 -17.59 10.65
N GLY A 378 -1.42 -16.26 10.60
CA GLY A 378 -0.43 -15.40 11.28
C GLY A 378 -0.60 -15.34 12.80
N PRO A 379 -1.76 -14.87 13.32
CA PRO A 379 -1.97 -14.67 14.76
C PRO A 379 -2.36 -15.96 15.50
N GLU A 380 -2.11 -16.02 16.81
CA GLU A 380 -2.45 -17.17 17.66
C GLU A 380 -3.96 -17.42 17.82
N GLN A 381 -4.75 -16.35 17.92
CA GLN A 381 -6.14 -16.47 18.38
C GLN A 381 -6.99 -17.37 17.47
N PRO A 382 -6.97 -17.21 16.13
CA PRO A 382 -7.70 -18.12 15.25
C PRO A 382 -7.22 -19.57 15.32
N ILE A 383 -5.94 -19.81 15.65
CA ILE A 383 -5.38 -21.16 15.81
C ILE A 383 -5.97 -21.82 17.06
N ILE A 384 -6.08 -21.06 18.15
CA ILE A 384 -6.64 -21.51 19.43
C ILE A 384 -8.14 -21.75 19.31
N ASP A 385 -8.83 -20.92 18.55
CA ASP A 385 -10.27 -21.05 18.32
C ASP A 385 -10.62 -22.21 17.36
N GLY A 386 -9.61 -22.82 16.72
CA GLY A 386 -9.77 -24.04 15.91
C GLY A 386 -9.96 -23.80 14.42
N LEU A 387 -9.67 -22.59 13.90
CA LEU A 387 -9.78 -22.27 12.47
C LEU A 387 -9.00 -23.25 11.59
N ALA A 388 -7.82 -23.70 12.03
CA ALA A 388 -7.02 -24.65 11.30
C ALA A 388 -7.73 -26.01 11.15
N ASP A 389 -8.39 -26.48 12.21
CA ASP A 389 -9.10 -27.77 12.21
C ASP A 389 -10.34 -27.69 11.30
N ASP A 390 -11.09 -26.59 11.37
CA ASP A 390 -12.28 -26.36 10.53
C ASP A 390 -11.95 -26.34 9.03
N LEU A 391 -10.90 -25.61 8.64
CA LEU A 391 -10.46 -25.54 7.25
C LEU A 391 -9.92 -26.88 6.72
N VAL A 392 -9.18 -27.63 7.55
CA VAL A 392 -8.67 -28.96 7.19
C VAL A 392 -9.83 -29.96 7.03
N ALA A 393 -10.88 -29.87 7.86
CA ALA A 393 -12.08 -30.70 7.72
C ALA A 393 -12.79 -30.49 6.37
N GLU A 394 -12.64 -29.30 5.79
CA GLU A 394 -13.18 -28.91 4.48
C GLU A 394 -12.21 -29.18 3.32
N GLY A 395 -11.07 -29.83 3.58
CA GLY A 395 -10.09 -30.23 2.57
C GLY A 395 -9.15 -29.10 2.12
N ILE A 396 -9.06 -28.00 2.86
CA ILE A 396 -8.18 -26.87 2.56
C ILE A 396 -6.85 -27.07 3.30
N ASN A 397 -5.71 -26.87 2.64
CA ASN A 397 -4.42 -26.96 3.32
C ASN A 397 -4.23 -25.76 4.24
N VAL A 398 -3.73 -26.01 5.45
CA VAL A 398 -3.45 -24.96 6.44
C VAL A 398 -2.02 -25.08 6.96
N PHE A 399 -1.27 -23.98 6.88
CA PHE A 399 -0.01 -23.82 7.58
C PHE A 399 -0.26 -23.21 8.96
N ALA A 400 -0.67 -24.05 9.90
CA ALA A 400 -0.84 -23.75 11.31
C ALA A 400 -1.04 -25.07 12.09
N PRO A 401 -0.77 -25.11 13.40
CA PRO A 401 -1.08 -26.28 14.21
C PRO A 401 -2.59 -26.41 14.45
N SER A 402 -3.03 -27.63 14.80
CA SER A 402 -4.39 -27.88 15.31
C SER A 402 -4.62 -27.17 16.64
N GLN A 403 -5.88 -26.93 17.00
CA GLN A 403 -6.28 -26.46 18.32
C GLN A 403 -5.70 -27.34 19.45
N ALA A 404 -5.66 -28.67 19.23
CA ALA A 404 -5.14 -29.61 20.21
C ALA A 404 -3.66 -29.35 20.53
N THR A 405 -2.86 -29.06 19.50
CA THR A 405 -1.43 -28.73 19.62
C THR A 405 -1.16 -27.27 19.96
N ALA A 406 -2.10 -26.37 19.67
CA ALA A 406 -2.05 -24.95 20.05
C ALA A 406 -2.02 -24.76 21.58
N LYS A 407 -2.44 -25.77 22.34
CA LYS A 407 -2.28 -25.83 23.81
C LYS A 407 -0.84 -25.64 24.29
N LEU A 408 0.17 -25.88 23.45
CA LEU A 408 1.56 -25.55 23.79
C LEU A 408 1.73 -24.07 24.19
N GLU A 409 0.96 -23.19 23.57
CA GLU A 409 0.91 -21.77 23.92
C GLU A 409 -0.32 -21.45 24.77
N GLY A 410 -1.49 -21.96 24.39
CA GLY A 410 -2.75 -21.66 25.04
C GLY A 410 -2.83 -22.08 26.52
N SER A 411 -1.96 -23.01 26.96
CA SER A 411 -1.84 -23.41 28.35
C SER A 411 -0.38 -23.63 28.72
N LYS A 412 0.18 -22.74 29.54
CA LYS A 412 1.54 -22.89 30.04
C LYS A 412 1.67 -24.12 30.95
N SER A 413 0.65 -24.50 31.71
CA SER A 413 0.67 -25.69 32.57
C SER A 413 0.71 -26.98 31.75
N PHE A 414 0.00 -27.02 30.60
CA PHE A 414 0.13 -28.10 29.62
C PHE A 414 1.58 -28.25 29.14
N THR A 415 2.21 -27.16 28.67
CA THR A 415 3.61 -27.19 28.20
C THR A 415 4.56 -27.62 29.31
N LYS A 416 4.41 -27.09 30.52
CA LYS A 416 5.25 -27.45 31.65
C LYS A 416 5.09 -28.92 32.05
N GLY A 417 3.85 -29.45 32.04
CA GLY A 417 3.56 -30.86 32.24
C GLY A 417 4.19 -31.75 31.17
N LEU A 418 4.13 -31.33 29.90
CA LEU A 418 4.82 -31.99 28.79
C LEU A 418 6.33 -32.04 29.04
N CYS A 419 6.92 -30.92 29.47
CA CYS A 419 8.34 -30.84 29.77
C CYS A 419 8.76 -31.79 30.88
N LYS A 420 7.98 -31.86 31.97
CA LYS A 420 8.22 -32.79 33.08
C LYS A 420 8.14 -34.25 32.63
N ARG A 421 7.14 -34.60 31.81
CA ARG A 421 6.89 -35.98 31.36
C ARG A 421 7.93 -36.48 30.37
N TYR A 422 8.41 -35.61 29.49
CA TYR A 422 9.34 -35.97 28.41
C TYR A 422 10.79 -35.52 28.66
N GLY A 423 11.07 -34.97 29.84
CA GLY A 423 12.43 -34.54 30.22
C GLY A 423 12.95 -33.36 29.41
N ILE A 424 12.06 -32.48 28.92
CA ILE A 424 12.46 -31.25 28.22
C ILE A 424 12.98 -30.24 29.26
N PRO A 425 14.21 -29.72 29.11
CA PRO A 425 14.75 -28.75 30.04
C PRO A 425 13.92 -27.47 30.10
N THR A 426 13.44 -27.10 31.28
CA THR A 426 12.72 -25.85 31.55
C THR A 426 12.99 -25.38 32.99
N ALA A 427 12.49 -24.20 33.35
CA ALA A 427 12.49 -23.71 34.73
C ALA A 427 11.74 -24.69 35.65
N LYS A 428 12.30 -24.99 36.82
CA LYS A 428 11.54 -25.61 37.92
C LYS A 428 10.29 -24.81 38.19
N TYR A 429 9.15 -25.48 38.33
CA TYR A 429 7.86 -24.83 38.45
C TYR A 429 6.91 -25.66 39.31
N GLU A 430 5.83 -25.02 39.76
CA GLU A 430 4.63 -25.68 40.28
C GLU A 430 3.38 -24.87 39.85
N CYS A 431 2.24 -25.54 39.71
CA CYS A 431 0.98 -24.95 39.25
C CYS A 431 -0.02 -24.83 40.41
N PHE A 432 -0.79 -23.75 40.43
CA PHE A 432 -1.75 -23.47 41.50
C PHE A 432 -3.05 -22.87 40.96
N VAL A 433 -4.17 -23.33 41.52
CA VAL A 433 -5.51 -22.74 41.35
C VAL A 433 -6.03 -22.10 42.65
N ASP A 434 -5.33 -22.35 43.76
CA ASP A 434 -5.67 -21.84 45.10
C ASP A 434 -4.61 -20.86 45.59
N GLU A 435 -5.05 -19.68 46.03
CA GLU A 435 -4.21 -18.60 46.52
C GLU A 435 -3.39 -19.02 47.76
N GLY A 436 -4.02 -19.72 48.71
CA GLY A 436 -3.39 -20.14 49.96
C GLY A 436 -2.24 -21.10 49.69
N LEU A 437 -2.48 -22.13 48.88
CA LEU A 437 -1.47 -23.10 48.47
C LEU A 437 -0.32 -22.46 47.69
N ALA A 438 -0.62 -21.51 46.81
CA ALA A 438 0.40 -20.75 46.07
C ALA A 438 1.30 -19.95 47.02
N LYS A 439 0.71 -19.24 47.99
CA LYS A 439 1.46 -18.46 48.99
C LYS A 439 2.28 -19.34 49.92
N ASP A 440 1.74 -20.48 50.34
CA ASP A 440 2.47 -21.44 51.16
C ASP A 440 3.64 -22.07 50.40
N PHE A 441 3.50 -22.30 49.10
CA PHE A 441 4.62 -22.72 48.25
C PHE A 441 5.73 -21.66 48.20
N VAL A 442 5.38 -20.39 48.04
CA VAL A 442 6.36 -19.28 48.10
C VAL A 442 7.06 -19.24 49.46
N ARG A 443 6.32 -19.32 50.58
CA ARG A 443 6.89 -19.36 51.95
C ARG A 443 7.79 -20.58 52.18
N SER A 444 7.48 -21.70 51.56
CA SER A 444 8.28 -22.93 51.69
C SER A 444 9.70 -22.80 51.13
N ASN A 445 9.98 -21.75 50.34
CA ASN A 445 11.28 -21.44 49.74
C ASN A 445 11.85 -22.60 48.89
N LYS A 446 10.97 -23.43 48.32
CA LYS A 446 11.32 -24.49 47.37
C LYS A 446 11.87 -23.92 46.06
N ILE A 447 11.37 -22.74 45.67
CA ILE A 447 11.93 -21.88 44.63
C ILE A 447 12.43 -20.62 45.32
N LYS A 448 13.67 -20.24 45.06
CA LYS A 448 14.30 -19.05 45.65
C LYS A 448 13.94 -17.81 44.85
N PHE A 449 13.95 -16.66 45.53
CA PHE A 449 13.87 -15.36 44.88
C PHE A 449 15.17 -15.02 44.10
N PRO A 450 15.07 -14.27 42.99
CA PRO A 450 13.83 -13.88 42.33
C PRO A 450 13.08 -15.09 41.73
N LEU A 451 11.74 -15.03 41.70
CA LEU A 451 10.86 -16.04 41.10
C LEU A 451 9.91 -15.38 40.10
N VAL A 452 9.26 -16.18 39.26
CA VAL A 452 8.33 -15.67 38.24
C VAL A 452 6.95 -16.24 38.46
N VAL A 453 5.93 -15.38 38.49
CA VAL A 453 4.51 -15.74 38.55
C VAL A 453 3.90 -15.49 37.16
N LYS A 454 3.30 -16.52 36.57
CA LYS A 454 2.70 -16.46 35.23
C LYS A 454 1.24 -16.92 35.27
N ALA A 455 0.37 -16.20 34.56
CA ALA A 455 -0.97 -16.68 34.22
C ALA A 455 -0.88 -17.87 33.25
N ASN A 456 -1.71 -18.89 33.44
CA ASN A 456 -1.68 -20.10 32.61
C ASN A 456 -2.06 -19.83 31.14
N GLY A 457 -3.17 -19.12 30.93
CA GLY A 457 -3.70 -18.82 29.59
C GLY A 457 -2.98 -17.67 28.88
N ILE A 458 -3.55 -17.23 27.75
CA ILE A 458 -3.01 -16.12 26.97
C ILE A 458 -3.39 -14.79 27.61
N ALA A 459 -2.38 -13.97 27.86
CA ALA A 459 -2.52 -12.67 28.50
C ALA A 459 -1.74 -11.58 27.75
N ALA A 460 -1.58 -11.73 26.42
CA ALA A 460 -0.90 -10.78 25.52
C ALA A 460 0.46 -10.28 26.05
N GLY A 461 1.28 -11.17 26.62
CA GLY A 461 2.58 -10.84 27.21
C GLY A 461 2.54 -10.09 28.56
N LYS A 462 1.36 -9.70 29.05
CA LYS A 462 1.16 -8.94 30.30
C LYS A 462 0.97 -9.82 31.55
N GLY A 463 0.71 -11.11 31.36
CA GLY A 463 0.47 -12.07 32.44
C GLY A 463 1.73 -12.69 33.06
N VAL A 464 2.88 -12.02 33.01
CA VAL A 464 4.16 -12.51 33.56
C VAL A 464 4.74 -11.46 34.50
N VAL A 465 4.99 -11.83 35.75
CA VAL A 465 5.54 -10.94 36.78
C VAL A 465 6.77 -11.58 37.41
N ILE A 466 7.90 -10.86 37.38
CA ILE A 466 9.12 -11.23 38.11
C ILE A 466 9.03 -10.63 39.51
N CYS A 467 9.16 -11.46 40.53
CA CYS A 467 9.05 -11.06 41.92
C CYS A 467 10.40 -11.26 42.61
N ASN A 468 10.93 -10.19 43.19
CA ASN A 468 12.18 -10.19 43.95
C ASN A 468 11.93 -10.46 45.45
N THR A 469 10.69 -10.21 45.90
CA THR A 469 10.29 -10.32 47.30
C THR A 469 9.02 -11.13 47.47
N GLU A 470 8.80 -11.66 48.67
CA GLU A 470 7.55 -12.37 49.02
C GLU A 470 6.32 -11.48 48.85
N SER A 471 6.43 -10.21 49.22
CA SER A 471 5.34 -9.24 49.07
C SER A 471 4.94 -9.05 47.60
N GLU A 472 5.92 -8.93 46.70
CA GLU A 472 5.68 -8.86 45.25
C GLU A 472 5.02 -10.13 44.72
N ALA A 473 5.49 -11.31 45.15
CA ALA A 473 4.91 -12.59 44.75
C ALA A 473 3.46 -12.72 45.21
N PHE A 474 3.14 -12.34 46.44
CA PHE A 474 1.78 -12.38 46.97
C PHE A 474 0.85 -11.41 46.24
N SER A 475 1.34 -10.22 45.91
CA SER A 475 0.60 -9.25 45.10
C SER A 475 0.29 -9.80 43.70
N ALA A 476 1.28 -10.42 43.04
CA ALA A 476 1.09 -11.04 41.74
C ALA A 476 0.09 -12.21 41.79
N ILE A 477 0.19 -13.09 42.80
CA ILE A 477 -0.74 -14.21 43.01
C ILE A 477 -2.16 -13.68 43.22
N ASN A 478 -2.35 -12.68 44.07
CA ASN A 478 -3.66 -12.07 44.33
C ASN A 478 -4.27 -11.47 43.07
N SER A 479 -3.48 -10.71 42.32
CA SER A 479 -3.97 -10.04 41.11
C SER A 479 -4.43 -11.04 40.04
N MET A 480 -3.80 -12.21 39.98
CA MET A 480 -4.16 -13.25 39.02
C MET A 480 -5.32 -14.14 39.50
N LEU A 481 -5.21 -14.75 40.69
CA LEU A 481 -6.19 -15.76 41.17
C LEU A 481 -7.43 -15.15 41.86
N VAL A 482 -7.30 -13.99 42.51
CA VAL A 482 -8.38 -13.39 43.31
C VAL A 482 -9.06 -12.26 42.54
N GLU A 483 -8.28 -11.29 42.08
CA GLU A 483 -8.80 -10.14 41.32
C GLU A 483 -9.20 -10.52 39.88
N LYS A 484 -8.82 -11.72 39.43
CA LYS A 484 -9.06 -12.23 38.07
C LYS A 484 -8.72 -11.21 36.98
N LYS A 485 -7.61 -10.48 37.16
CA LYS A 485 -7.19 -9.39 36.27
C LYS A 485 -7.06 -9.82 34.79
N PHE A 486 -6.83 -11.11 34.54
CA PHE A 486 -6.69 -11.69 33.22
C PHE A 486 -7.84 -12.63 32.82
N GLY A 487 -8.99 -12.54 33.49
CA GLY A 487 -10.16 -13.40 33.21
C GLY A 487 -9.85 -14.89 33.39
N GLU A 488 -10.37 -15.72 32.48
CA GLU A 488 -10.18 -17.18 32.49
C GLU A 488 -8.70 -17.59 32.39
N SER A 489 -7.86 -16.78 31.72
CA SER A 489 -6.42 -17.04 31.60
C SER A 489 -5.69 -17.03 32.95
N GLY A 490 -6.27 -16.43 33.99
CA GLY A 490 -5.70 -16.32 35.33
C GLY A 490 -6.25 -17.32 36.36
N GLU A 491 -7.12 -18.25 35.99
CA GLU A 491 -7.72 -19.23 36.94
C GLU A 491 -6.73 -20.29 37.44
N GLU A 492 -5.64 -20.47 36.71
CA GLU A 492 -4.47 -21.22 37.13
C GLU A 492 -3.23 -20.34 36.92
N ILE A 493 -2.29 -20.40 37.87
CA ILE A 493 -1.01 -19.73 37.78
C ILE A 493 0.14 -20.73 37.86
N ILE A 494 1.29 -20.29 37.39
CA ILE A 494 2.55 -21.02 37.43
C ILE A 494 3.56 -20.18 38.19
N ILE A 495 4.17 -20.78 39.20
CA ILE A 495 5.30 -20.19 39.93
C ILE A 495 6.55 -20.95 39.51
N GLU A 496 7.51 -20.25 38.93
CA GLU A 496 8.74 -20.85 38.40
C GLU A 496 10.03 -20.15 38.86
N GLU A 497 11.14 -20.88 38.79
CA GLU A 497 12.46 -20.31 39.05
C GLU A 497 12.80 -19.23 38.03
N PHE A 498 13.36 -18.11 38.50
CA PHE A 498 13.94 -17.12 37.60
C PHE A 498 15.23 -17.69 36.99
N LEU A 499 15.26 -17.76 35.66
CA LEU A 499 16.43 -18.21 34.93
C LEU A 499 17.32 -17.01 34.57
N VAL A 500 18.63 -17.20 34.69
CA VAL A 500 19.63 -16.20 34.29
C VAL A 500 20.44 -16.78 33.13
N GLY A 501 20.55 -16.02 32.05
CA GLY A 501 21.23 -16.43 30.84
C GLY A 501 20.95 -15.48 29.69
N GLU A 502 21.22 -15.96 28.48
CA GLU A 502 20.94 -15.24 27.25
C GLU A 502 19.62 -15.71 26.64
N GLU A 503 18.69 -14.78 26.38
CA GLU A 503 17.41 -15.11 25.73
C GLU A 503 17.59 -15.24 24.21
N VAL A 504 16.99 -16.28 23.63
CA VAL A 504 17.00 -16.55 22.19
C VAL A 504 15.63 -17.08 21.76
N SER A 505 15.11 -16.53 20.67
CA SER A 505 13.93 -17.06 19.97
C SER A 505 14.39 -18.05 18.90
N PHE A 506 13.98 -19.32 19.02
CA PHE A 506 14.34 -20.38 18.08
C PHE A 506 13.12 -20.87 17.30
N PHE A 507 13.21 -20.89 15.98
CA PHE A 507 12.12 -21.25 15.09
C PHE A 507 12.40 -22.56 14.37
N ALA A 508 11.44 -23.47 14.37
CA ALA A 508 11.50 -24.71 13.62
C ALA A 508 10.19 -25.00 12.89
N LEU A 509 10.29 -25.48 11.65
CA LEU A 509 9.17 -26.13 10.98
C LEU A 509 9.03 -27.53 11.53
N ILE A 510 7.80 -27.90 11.90
CA ILE A 510 7.48 -29.23 12.39
C ILE A 510 6.38 -29.83 11.51
N ASP A 511 6.62 -31.06 11.09
CA ASP A 511 5.69 -31.93 10.39
C ASP A 511 5.75 -33.33 11.03
N GLY A 512 4.88 -33.54 12.03
CA GLY A 512 4.91 -34.76 12.85
C GLY A 512 6.24 -34.88 13.62
N LEU A 513 7.03 -35.91 13.33
CA LEU A 513 8.37 -36.11 13.92
C LEU A 513 9.48 -35.35 13.19
N LYS A 514 9.19 -34.79 12.02
CA LYS A 514 10.20 -34.08 11.25
C LYS A 514 10.33 -32.67 11.76
N VAL A 515 11.57 -32.30 12.08
CA VAL A 515 11.94 -30.97 12.58
C VAL A 515 12.99 -30.39 11.64
N VAL A 516 12.75 -29.17 11.17
CA VAL A 516 13.69 -28.42 10.33
C VAL A 516 13.88 -27.03 10.93
N THR A 517 15.11 -26.67 11.30
CA THR A 517 15.42 -25.32 11.78
C THR A 517 15.06 -24.30 10.71
N LEU A 518 14.35 -23.25 11.11
CA LEU A 518 13.99 -22.13 10.27
C LEU A 518 14.93 -20.94 10.50
N GLY A 519 15.33 -20.71 11.75
CA GLY A 519 16.25 -19.65 12.12
C GLY A 519 16.19 -19.34 13.61
N CYS A 520 17.01 -18.39 14.03
CA CYS A 520 17.00 -17.84 15.38
C CYS A 520 17.06 -16.32 15.33
N ALA A 521 16.52 -15.69 16.36
CA ALA A 521 16.57 -14.25 16.56
C ALA A 521 16.74 -13.94 18.04
N LYS A 522 17.12 -12.71 18.33
CA LYS A 522 16.88 -12.10 19.63
C LYS A 522 15.85 -11.00 19.48
N ASP A 523 14.98 -10.88 20.46
CA ASP A 523 13.95 -9.85 20.52
C ASP A 523 14.21 -8.87 21.67
N TYR A 524 13.59 -7.70 21.57
CA TYR A 524 13.63 -6.66 22.61
C TYR A 524 12.21 -6.46 23.14
N LYS A 525 11.82 -7.20 24.17
CA LYS A 525 10.44 -7.15 24.69
C LYS A 525 10.06 -5.85 25.37
N ARG A 526 11.01 -5.14 25.99
CA ARG A 526 10.71 -3.97 26.84
C ARG A 526 10.71 -2.66 26.05
N VAL A 527 9.93 -1.70 26.54
CA VAL A 527 9.75 -0.40 25.88
C VAL A 527 10.95 0.53 26.09
N ASP A 528 11.64 0.40 27.22
CA ASP A 528 12.82 1.19 27.58
C ASP A 528 14.15 0.44 27.41
N GLU A 529 15.23 1.21 27.33
CA GLU A 529 16.61 0.74 27.13
C GLU A 529 17.23 0.20 28.42
N SER A 530 16.78 0.69 29.59
CA SER A 530 17.21 0.17 30.90
C SER A 530 16.72 -1.26 31.12
N ASN A 531 15.77 -1.74 30.31
CA ASN A 531 15.09 -3.02 30.49
C ASN A 531 14.47 -3.13 31.90
N GLU A 532 13.90 -2.04 32.43
CA GLU A 532 13.22 -1.98 33.73
C GLU A 532 11.70 -1.81 33.57
N SER A 533 11.24 -1.33 32.42
CA SER A 533 9.81 -1.16 32.09
C SER A 533 9.04 -2.47 31.89
N GLN A 534 7.72 -2.31 31.69
CA GLN A 534 6.79 -3.38 31.35
C GLN A 534 7.15 -4.07 30.02
N ASN A 535 6.85 -5.37 29.94
CA ASN A 535 6.91 -6.11 28.69
C ASN A 535 5.90 -5.57 27.67
N THR A 536 6.31 -5.60 26.40
CA THR A 536 5.50 -5.28 25.23
C THR A 536 5.37 -6.51 24.33
N GLY A 537 4.67 -6.40 23.20
CA GLY A 537 4.71 -7.41 22.13
C GLY A 537 6.05 -7.51 21.39
N GLY A 538 7.04 -6.64 21.68
CA GLY A 538 8.35 -6.58 21.04
C GLY A 538 8.60 -5.22 20.39
N MET A 539 9.74 -4.61 20.69
CA MET A 539 10.22 -3.30 20.18
C MET A 539 11.33 -3.43 19.13
N GLY A 540 11.75 -4.65 18.83
CA GLY A 540 12.73 -4.94 17.79
C GLY A 540 13.20 -6.37 17.85
N SER A 541 13.95 -6.77 16.84
CA SER A 541 14.62 -8.05 16.79
C SER A 541 15.88 -7.97 15.93
N TYR A 542 16.78 -8.93 16.08
CA TYR A 542 17.79 -9.17 15.07
C TYR A 542 18.03 -10.66 14.84
N SER A 543 18.46 -10.99 13.63
CA SER A 543 18.91 -12.33 13.25
C SER A 543 20.29 -12.25 12.60
N SER A 544 21.20 -13.14 12.99
CA SER A 544 22.57 -13.19 12.48
C SER A 544 23.13 -14.62 12.58
N PRO A 545 24.11 -15.03 11.74
CA PRO A 545 24.75 -16.35 11.84
C PRO A 545 25.40 -16.63 13.20
N SER A 546 25.73 -15.60 13.97
CA SER A 546 26.49 -15.71 15.22
C SER A 546 25.64 -15.77 16.50
N ILE A 547 24.30 -15.78 16.41
CA ILE A 547 23.42 -15.76 17.60
C ILE A 547 23.61 -17.00 18.46
N ILE A 548 23.64 -18.18 17.84
CA ILE A 548 23.93 -19.44 18.52
C ILE A 548 24.96 -20.24 17.72
N SER A 549 25.78 -21.01 18.42
CA SER A 549 26.68 -21.96 17.78
C SER A 549 25.89 -23.15 17.21
N LYS A 550 26.45 -23.85 16.21
CA LYS A 550 25.86 -25.08 15.66
C LYS A 550 25.69 -26.18 16.72
N ASP A 551 26.58 -26.24 17.71
CA ASP A 551 26.46 -27.16 18.84
C ASP A 551 25.25 -26.82 19.73
N MET A 552 25.03 -25.52 19.99
CA MET A 552 23.86 -25.07 20.74
C MET A 552 22.56 -25.34 19.97
N GLU A 553 22.52 -25.07 18.66
CA GLU A 553 21.38 -25.43 17.80
C GLU A 553 21.05 -26.93 17.90
N GLN A 554 22.05 -27.80 17.79
CA GLN A 554 21.84 -29.25 17.94
C GLN A 554 21.30 -29.63 19.32
N LYS A 555 21.80 -29.00 20.39
CA LYS A 555 21.28 -29.21 21.76
C LYS A 555 19.82 -28.78 21.88
N ILE A 556 19.46 -27.64 21.30
CA ILE A 556 18.07 -27.13 21.29
C ILE A 556 17.16 -28.14 20.59
N ILE A 557 17.54 -28.59 19.39
CA ILE A 557 16.76 -29.58 18.64
C ILE A 557 16.61 -30.88 19.44
N GLN A 558 17.71 -31.45 19.92
CA GLN A 558 17.70 -32.77 20.55
C GLN A 558 17.03 -32.79 21.93
N LYS A 559 17.13 -31.70 22.70
CA LYS A 559 16.63 -31.67 24.09
C LYS A 559 15.27 -30.98 24.24
N ILE A 560 14.88 -30.14 23.28
CA ILE A 560 13.68 -29.30 23.41
C ILE A 560 12.70 -29.57 22.25
N ILE A 561 13.10 -29.27 21.02
CA ILE A 561 12.17 -29.29 19.88
C ILE A 561 11.74 -30.72 19.51
N TYR A 562 12.70 -31.62 19.31
CA TYR A 562 12.40 -33.00 18.93
C TYR A 562 11.62 -33.77 20.01
N PRO A 563 11.98 -33.71 21.31
CA PRO A 563 11.16 -34.33 22.36
C PRO A 563 9.74 -33.76 22.44
N THR A 564 9.55 -32.48 22.12
CA THR A 564 8.21 -31.86 22.05
C THR A 564 7.40 -32.42 20.88
N ALA A 565 8.00 -32.48 19.69
CA ALA A 565 7.36 -33.10 18.52
C ALA A 565 7.00 -34.57 18.78
N GLN A 566 7.94 -35.33 19.36
CA GLN A 566 7.74 -36.73 19.74
C GLN A 566 6.61 -36.90 20.78
N ALA A 567 6.54 -36.00 21.76
CA ALA A 567 5.51 -36.04 22.78
C ALA A 567 4.12 -35.84 22.19
N LEU A 568 3.97 -34.87 21.29
CA LEU A 568 2.72 -34.57 20.61
C LEU A 568 2.27 -35.72 19.69
N VAL A 569 3.20 -36.33 18.95
CA VAL A 569 2.92 -37.53 18.15
C VAL A 569 2.47 -38.69 19.03
N ASN A 570 3.13 -38.94 20.17
CA ASN A 570 2.76 -39.99 21.11
C ASN A 570 1.38 -39.75 21.77
N MET A 571 0.92 -38.51 21.82
CA MET A 571 -0.40 -38.12 22.31
C MET A 571 -1.48 -38.24 21.22
N GLY A 572 -1.11 -38.63 20.00
CA GLY A 572 -2.03 -38.78 18.86
C GLY A 572 -2.33 -37.47 18.13
N THR A 573 -1.62 -36.39 18.43
CA THR A 573 -1.87 -35.05 17.86
C THR A 573 -0.57 -34.49 17.29
N SER A 574 -0.32 -34.71 16.00
CA SER A 574 0.92 -34.23 15.37
C SER A 574 0.92 -32.72 15.20
N TYR A 575 2.05 -32.07 15.50
CA TYR A 575 2.23 -30.65 15.22
C TYR A 575 2.50 -30.44 13.72
N LYS A 576 1.85 -29.43 13.13
CA LYS A 576 2.11 -28.93 11.79
C LYS A 576 2.26 -27.41 11.84
N GLY A 577 3.28 -26.87 11.19
CA GLY A 577 3.50 -25.43 11.07
C GLY A 577 4.86 -25.01 11.62
N VAL A 578 4.97 -23.74 12.01
CA VAL A 578 6.15 -23.21 12.69
C VAL A 578 5.96 -23.28 14.20
N LEU A 579 6.95 -23.81 14.91
CA LEU A 579 7.06 -23.74 16.36
C LEU A 579 8.14 -22.72 16.73
N PHE A 580 7.74 -21.70 17.47
CA PHE A 580 8.63 -20.78 18.13
C PHE A 580 8.89 -21.29 19.54
N ALA A 581 10.15 -21.45 19.90
CA ALA A 581 10.61 -21.71 21.27
C ALA A 581 11.33 -20.48 21.83
N GLY A 582 10.79 -19.88 22.89
CA GLY A 582 11.50 -18.89 23.68
C GLY A 582 12.45 -19.61 24.64
N LEU A 583 13.75 -19.34 24.54
CA LEU A 583 14.78 -20.09 25.25
C LEU A 583 15.62 -19.18 26.13
N MET A 584 16.05 -19.71 27.27
CA MET A 584 17.13 -19.15 28.08
C MET A 584 18.35 -20.05 27.97
N ILE A 585 19.46 -19.51 27.47
CA ILE A 585 20.75 -20.19 27.41
C ILE A 585 21.49 -19.95 28.73
N CYS A 586 21.34 -20.89 29.66
CA CYS A 586 22.01 -20.84 30.94
C CYS A 586 23.39 -21.51 30.81
N LYS A 587 24.45 -20.71 30.65
CA LYS A 587 25.81 -21.19 30.33
C LYS A 587 25.80 -21.91 28.97
N ASP A 588 25.91 -23.24 28.94
CA ASP A 588 25.92 -24.06 27.71
C ASP A 588 24.70 -25.00 27.61
N SER A 589 23.62 -24.71 28.36
CA SER A 589 22.39 -25.51 28.35
C SER A 589 21.17 -24.66 28.03
N PRO A 590 20.42 -24.99 26.96
CA PRO A 590 19.16 -24.32 26.68
C PRO A 590 18.08 -24.81 27.65
N LYS A 591 17.24 -23.87 28.12
CA LYS A 591 16.02 -24.15 28.87
C LYS A 591 14.85 -23.45 28.19
N LEU A 592 13.73 -24.15 28.04
CA LEU A 592 12.50 -23.60 27.49
C LEU A 592 11.85 -22.63 28.48
N LEU A 593 11.58 -21.40 28.04
CA LEU A 593 10.77 -20.40 28.74
C LEU A 593 9.29 -20.56 28.39
N GLU A 594 8.99 -20.59 27.09
CA GLU A 594 7.63 -20.66 26.55
C GLU A 594 7.63 -21.15 25.10
N TYR A 595 6.47 -21.64 24.65
CA TYR A 595 6.20 -21.93 23.26
C TYR A 595 5.20 -20.94 22.69
N ASN A 596 5.40 -20.64 21.42
CA ASN A 596 4.55 -19.83 20.58
C ASN A 596 4.25 -20.67 19.33
N VAL A 597 2.97 -20.82 18.97
CA VAL A 597 2.57 -21.81 17.95
C VAL A 597 2.45 -21.25 16.52
N ARG A 598 3.13 -20.13 16.28
CA ARG A 598 3.10 -19.34 15.04
C ARG A 598 4.37 -18.49 14.94
N PHE A 599 4.48 -17.72 13.86
CA PHE A 599 5.55 -16.77 13.65
C PHE A 599 5.54 -15.66 14.73
N GLY A 600 6.73 -15.23 15.17
CA GLY A 600 6.88 -14.13 16.13
C GLY A 600 6.93 -12.78 15.43
N ASP A 601 6.43 -11.75 16.07
CA ASP A 601 6.48 -10.37 15.56
C ASP A 601 7.12 -9.51 16.66
N PRO A 602 8.33 -8.95 16.48
CA PRO A 602 8.97 -8.66 15.19
C PRO A 602 10.09 -9.63 14.73
N GLU A 603 10.23 -10.84 15.26
CA GLU A 603 11.33 -11.75 14.91
C GLU A 603 11.26 -12.24 13.46
N THR A 604 10.06 -12.45 12.92
CA THR A 604 9.87 -12.90 11.54
C THR A 604 10.47 -11.92 10.54
N GLN A 605 10.36 -10.62 10.83
CA GLN A 605 10.88 -9.53 10.03
C GLN A 605 12.42 -9.47 10.04
N SER A 606 13.11 -10.13 10.98
CA SER A 606 14.57 -10.30 10.93
C SER A 606 15.02 -11.68 10.43
N ILE A 607 14.19 -12.72 10.58
CA ILE A 607 14.53 -14.08 10.14
C ILE A 607 14.29 -14.28 8.65
N LEU A 608 13.11 -13.91 8.12
CA LEU A 608 12.76 -14.21 6.72
C LEU A 608 13.66 -13.51 5.70
N PRO A 609 14.13 -12.26 5.89
CA PRO A 609 15.08 -11.65 4.97
C PRO A 609 16.45 -12.34 4.91
N ARG A 610 16.74 -13.25 5.85
CA ARG A 610 17.93 -14.10 5.80
C ARG A 610 17.76 -15.34 4.94
N PHE A 611 16.57 -15.64 4.44
CA PHE A 611 16.39 -16.82 3.60
C PHE A 611 17.25 -16.66 2.35
N ASP A 612 17.95 -17.74 1.98
CA ASP A 612 18.67 -17.74 0.71
C ASP A 612 17.67 -17.57 -0.45
N SER A 613 18.11 -16.92 -1.53
CA SER A 613 17.30 -16.71 -2.74
C SER A 613 16.69 -18.01 -3.32
N ASN A 614 17.31 -19.17 -3.04
CA ASN A 614 16.82 -20.47 -3.49
C ASN A 614 15.75 -21.09 -2.56
N CYS A 615 15.45 -20.45 -1.43
CA CYS A 615 14.49 -20.94 -0.45
C CYS A 615 13.07 -20.45 -0.78
N ASP A 616 12.23 -21.37 -1.26
CA ASP A 616 10.81 -21.10 -1.51
C ASP A 616 9.98 -21.32 -0.23
N LEU A 617 9.65 -20.22 0.46
CA LEU A 617 8.85 -20.24 1.68
C LEU A 617 7.44 -20.82 1.45
N LEU A 618 6.80 -20.55 0.32
CA LEU A 618 5.45 -21.05 0.02
C LEU A 618 5.48 -22.58 -0.10
N LYS A 619 6.44 -23.12 -0.85
CA LYS A 619 6.63 -24.56 -1.00
C LYS A 619 6.94 -25.25 0.32
N LEU A 620 7.74 -24.61 1.18
CA LEU A 620 8.00 -25.12 2.53
C LEU A 620 6.70 -25.19 3.34
N MET A 621 5.94 -24.09 3.41
CA MET A 621 4.69 -24.02 4.16
C MET A 621 3.65 -25.03 3.64
N LEU A 622 3.48 -25.13 2.32
CA LEU A 622 2.58 -26.10 1.71
C LEU A 622 3.02 -27.53 2.04
N SER A 623 4.31 -27.85 1.95
CA SER A 623 4.80 -29.19 2.28
C SER A 623 4.56 -29.58 3.74
N VAL A 624 4.59 -28.62 4.66
CA VAL A 624 4.25 -28.85 6.07
C VAL A 624 2.75 -29.08 6.24
N ALA A 625 1.90 -28.26 5.60
CA ALA A 625 0.46 -28.42 5.63
C ALA A 625 0.03 -29.81 5.11
N GLU A 626 0.63 -30.24 4.00
CA GLU A 626 0.39 -31.54 3.37
C GLU A 626 0.97 -32.75 4.13
N GLY A 627 1.85 -32.54 5.12
CA GLY A 627 2.55 -33.63 5.80
C GLY A 627 3.64 -34.30 4.96
N LYS A 628 4.30 -33.52 4.09
CA LYS A 628 5.30 -33.97 3.11
C LYS A 628 6.61 -33.18 3.23
N LEU A 629 6.96 -32.64 4.39
CA LEU A 629 8.19 -31.88 4.56
C LEU A 629 9.39 -32.78 4.20
N LYS A 630 10.13 -32.45 3.14
CA LYS A 630 11.27 -33.26 2.65
C LYS A 630 12.63 -32.63 2.92
N VAL A 631 12.68 -31.31 3.02
CA VAL A 631 13.89 -30.54 3.25
C VAL A 631 14.59 -30.96 4.55
N LYS A 632 15.94 -30.95 4.54
CA LYS A 632 16.78 -31.27 5.71
C LYS A 632 17.13 -30.03 6.53
N MET A 633 17.34 -28.90 5.87
CA MET A 633 17.68 -27.61 6.47
C MET A 633 17.19 -26.48 5.58
N VAL A 634 16.79 -25.37 6.19
CA VAL A 634 16.55 -24.11 5.47
C VAL A 634 17.90 -23.39 5.34
N GLU A 635 18.27 -23.02 4.12
CA GLU A 635 19.50 -22.27 3.87
C GLU A 635 19.26 -20.79 4.16
N LEU A 636 20.11 -20.25 5.04
CA LEU A 636 20.11 -18.84 5.41
C LEU A 636 21.40 -18.20 4.91
N ASN A 637 21.30 -16.97 4.42
CA ASN A 637 22.43 -16.16 4.05
C ASN A 637 23.25 -15.71 5.28
N ASN A 638 24.46 -15.21 5.01
CA ASN A 638 25.41 -14.79 6.03
C ASN A 638 25.21 -13.34 6.51
N LYS A 639 24.14 -12.66 6.06
CA LYS A 639 23.86 -11.28 6.47
C LYS A 639 23.29 -11.24 7.88
N SER A 640 23.49 -10.11 8.55
CA SER A 640 22.81 -9.75 9.79
C SER A 640 21.65 -8.82 9.45
N ILE A 641 20.49 -9.09 10.03
CA ILE A 641 19.26 -8.30 9.83
C ILE A 641 18.84 -7.74 11.17
N VAL A 642 18.61 -6.43 11.23
CA VAL A 642 18.06 -5.75 12.41
C VAL A 642 16.69 -5.20 12.02
N CYS A 643 15.68 -5.53 12.84
CA CYS A 643 14.33 -5.01 12.76
C CYS A 643 14.09 -4.09 13.96
N LEU A 644 13.66 -2.86 13.69
CA LEU A 644 13.26 -1.90 14.69
C LEU A 644 11.77 -1.58 14.55
N VAL A 645 11.07 -1.65 15.68
CA VAL A 645 9.65 -1.30 15.74
C VAL A 645 9.51 0.17 16.10
N VAL A 646 8.76 0.91 15.32
CA VAL A 646 8.29 2.25 15.65
C VAL A 646 6.86 2.15 16.17
N ALA A 647 6.65 2.58 17.41
CA ALA A 647 5.40 2.47 18.15
C ALA A 647 4.77 3.84 18.41
N SER A 648 3.45 3.85 18.61
CA SER A 648 2.68 5.05 18.96
C SER A 648 2.96 5.45 20.40
N LYS A 649 3.30 6.72 20.63
CA LYS A 649 3.58 7.27 21.96
C LYS A 649 2.47 6.92 22.96
N GLY A 650 2.88 6.32 24.08
CA GLY A 650 1.99 5.81 25.12
C GLY A 650 1.88 4.27 25.15
N TYR A 651 2.21 3.59 24.05
CA TYR A 651 2.36 2.13 24.04
C TYR A 651 3.41 1.66 25.07
N PRO A 652 3.16 0.58 25.84
CA PRO A 652 2.08 -0.42 25.76
C PRO A 652 0.77 -0.08 26.50
N GLY A 653 0.67 1.13 27.05
CA GLY A 653 -0.55 1.70 27.64
C GLY A 653 -1.47 2.33 26.59
N ASP A 654 -2.18 3.39 26.98
CA ASP A 654 -3.05 4.12 26.05
C ASP A 654 -2.23 4.94 25.05
N TYR A 655 -2.59 4.86 23.77
CA TYR A 655 -1.90 5.56 22.68
C TYR A 655 -2.91 6.19 21.71
N GLN A 656 -2.47 7.22 20.99
CA GLN A 656 -3.29 7.89 19.98
C GLN A 656 -3.19 7.18 18.63
N LYS A 657 -4.31 7.19 17.90
CA LYS A 657 -4.41 6.71 16.51
C LYS A 657 -4.75 7.90 15.60
N GLY A 658 -4.53 7.74 14.30
CA GLY A 658 -4.87 8.73 13.27
C GLY A 658 -3.80 9.78 13.03
N GLU A 659 -2.60 9.63 13.60
CA GLU A 659 -1.50 10.55 13.31
C GLU A 659 -0.89 10.25 11.94
N VAL A 660 -0.68 11.28 11.13
CA VAL A 660 -0.12 11.18 9.79
C VAL A 660 1.35 10.78 9.84
N ILE A 661 1.72 9.82 9.00
CA ILE A 661 3.08 9.28 8.85
C ILE A 661 3.61 9.67 7.47
N LYS A 662 4.79 10.30 7.42
CA LYS A 662 5.46 10.70 6.18
C LYS A 662 6.91 10.22 6.13
N GLY A 663 7.53 10.29 4.95
CA GLY A 663 8.95 10.00 4.75
C GLY A 663 9.29 8.53 4.54
N LEU A 664 8.30 7.63 4.53
CA LEU A 664 8.51 6.19 4.25
C LEU A 664 9.07 5.95 2.86
N ASP A 665 8.74 6.82 1.91
CA ASP A 665 9.27 6.83 0.55
C ASP A 665 10.80 6.94 0.50
N LYS A 666 11.36 7.84 1.31
CA LYS A 666 12.80 8.04 1.42
C LYS A 666 13.44 6.84 2.11
N ILE A 667 12.80 6.31 3.15
CA ILE A 667 13.27 5.11 3.88
C ILE A 667 13.36 3.90 2.95
N GLN A 668 12.29 3.61 2.21
CA GLN A 668 12.22 2.48 1.29
C GLN A 668 13.16 2.60 0.10
N SER A 669 13.61 3.82 -0.24
CA SER A 669 14.61 4.04 -1.29
C SER A 669 16.04 3.63 -0.88
N ILE A 670 16.29 3.40 0.41
CA ILE A 670 17.62 3.03 0.92
C ILE A 670 17.88 1.55 0.59
N PRO A 671 18.96 1.21 -0.14
CA PRO A 671 19.27 -0.17 -0.48
C PRO A 671 19.44 -1.06 0.76
N GLY A 672 18.75 -2.20 0.76
CA GLY A 672 18.78 -3.14 1.88
C GLY A 672 17.98 -2.68 3.10
N VAL A 673 17.06 -1.73 2.94
CA VAL A 673 16.05 -1.37 3.95
C VAL A 673 14.67 -1.83 3.47
N LEU A 674 13.91 -2.46 4.37
CA LEU A 674 12.52 -2.85 4.17
C LEU A 674 11.64 -2.14 5.21
N VAL A 675 10.41 -1.83 4.82
CA VAL A 675 9.39 -1.27 5.71
C VAL A 675 8.20 -2.21 5.72
N PHE A 676 7.85 -2.74 6.88
CA PHE A 676 6.61 -3.49 7.07
C PHE A 676 5.61 -2.67 7.86
N HIS A 677 4.38 -2.62 7.37
CA HIS A 677 3.27 -1.93 8.01
C HIS A 677 2.62 -2.85 9.03
N ALA A 678 2.69 -2.50 10.32
CA ALA A 678 2.12 -3.29 11.41
C ALA A 678 0.73 -2.75 11.81
N GLY A 679 0.64 -1.44 12.03
CA GLY A 679 -0.57 -0.79 12.52
C GLY A 679 -0.78 0.54 11.82
N THR A 680 -0.99 0.51 10.51
CA THR A 680 -1.27 1.70 9.68
C THR A 680 -2.54 1.49 8.87
N LYS A 681 -3.20 2.59 8.52
CA LYS A 681 -4.28 2.61 7.53
C LYS A 681 -4.22 3.88 6.69
N PHE A 682 -4.99 3.94 5.63
CA PHE A 682 -5.29 5.21 4.97
C PHE A 682 -6.49 5.88 5.64
N ASP A 683 -6.42 7.20 5.85
CA ASP A 683 -7.55 8.01 6.25
C ASP A 683 -8.44 8.39 5.05
N GLU A 684 -9.57 9.05 5.31
CA GLU A 684 -10.51 9.51 4.27
C GLU A 684 -9.91 10.54 3.28
N SER A 685 -8.73 11.08 3.60
CA SER A 685 -7.99 12.04 2.78
C SER A 685 -6.84 11.38 2.02
N GLY A 686 -6.70 10.05 2.09
CA GLY A 686 -5.64 9.29 1.45
C GLY A 686 -4.27 9.37 2.16
N ASN A 687 -4.19 9.93 3.36
CA ASN A 687 -2.95 9.95 4.13
C ASN A 687 -2.74 8.62 4.84
N LEU A 688 -1.49 8.15 4.88
CA LEU A 688 -1.12 7.04 5.74
C LEU A 688 -1.08 7.52 7.21
N VAL A 689 -1.85 6.87 8.07
CA VAL A 689 -1.98 7.21 9.49
C VAL A 689 -1.72 6.03 10.42
N SER A 690 -1.34 6.30 11.67
CA SER A 690 -1.20 5.29 12.72
C SER A 690 -2.56 4.68 13.10
N ASP A 691 -2.62 3.35 13.27
CA ASP A 691 -3.82 2.61 13.65
C ASP A 691 -3.55 1.48 14.66
N GLY A 692 -2.35 1.42 15.22
CA GLY A 692 -1.95 0.41 16.20
C GLY A 692 -0.95 0.91 17.24
N GLY A 693 -0.71 0.09 18.27
CA GLY A 693 0.31 0.36 19.28
C GLY A 693 1.72 0.26 18.70
N ARG A 694 1.98 -0.81 17.94
CA ARG A 694 3.13 -0.95 17.03
C ARG A 694 2.66 -0.58 15.63
N VAL A 695 3.41 0.25 14.92
CA VAL A 695 2.93 0.90 13.70
C VAL A 695 3.78 0.52 12.49
N LEU A 696 5.10 0.60 12.60
CA LEU A 696 6.03 0.28 11.51
C LEU A 696 7.16 -0.61 12.01
N ASN A 697 7.65 -1.49 11.13
CA ASN A 697 8.91 -2.20 11.32
C ASN A 697 9.90 -1.73 10.25
N ILE A 698 10.98 -1.08 10.67
CA ILE A 698 12.08 -0.67 9.80
C ILE A 698 13.16 -1.74 9.92
N VAL A 699 13.42 -2.43 8.83
CA VAL A 699 14.35 -3.55 8.77
C VAL A 699 15.51 -3.19 7.88
N ALA A 700 16.74 -3.43 8.32
CA ALA A 700 17.90 -3.29 7.45
C ALA A 700 18.82 -4.50 7.51
N GLU A 701 19.45 -4.78 6.38
CA GLU A 701 20.51 -5.76 6.25
C GLU A 701 21.91 -5.13 6.30
N GLY A 702 22.87 -5.89 6.83
CA GLY A 702 24.28 -5.54 6.86
C GLY A 702 25.16 -6.79 6.95
N SER A 703 26.45 -6.62 6.70
CA SER A 703 27.44 -7.70 6.85
C SER A 703 27.68 -8.04 8.32
N THR A 704 27.48 -7.07 9.21
CA THR A 704 27.49 -7.24 10.67
C THR A 704 26.22 -6.65 11.30
N ILE A 705 25.97 -6.97 12.57
CA ILE A 705 24.83 -6.43 13.32
C ILE A 705 24.97 -4.91 13.43
N GLU A 706 26.17 -4.39 13.66
CA GLU A 706 26.45 -2.95 13.78
C GLU A 706 26.18 -2.20 12.46
N GLU A 707 26.51 -2.80 11.32
CA GLU A 707 26.21 -2.20 10.01
C GLU A 707 24.70 -2.13 9.77
N ALA A 708 23.98 -3.24 9.99
CA ALA A 708 22.53 -3.30 9.88
C ALA A 708 21.87 -2.29 10.82
N LYS A 709 22.32 -2.23 12.08
CA LYS A 709 21.88 -1.27 13.10
C LYS A 709 22.07 0.17 12.62
N SER A 710 23.28 0.54 12.22
CA SER A 710 23.59 1.89 11.74
C SER A 710 22.71 2.28 10.55
N LYS A 711 22.40 1.33 9.67
CA LYS A 711 21.55 1.57 8.50
C LYS A 711 20.08 1.80 8.90
N VAL A 712 19.52 1.00 9.81
CA VAL A 712 18.17 1.20 10.36
C VAL A 712 18.04 2.60 10.98
N TYR A 713 18.97 3.00 11.86
CA TYR A 713 18.88 4.32 12.51
C TYR A 713 19.09 5.48 11.53
N SER A 714 19.94 5.29 10.51
CA SER A 714 20.12 6.30 9.47
C SER A 714 18.84 6.48 8.65
N ALA A 715 18.09 5.40 8.43
CA ALA A 715 16.82 5.45 7.74
C ALA A 715 15.76 6.23 8.54
N LEU A 716 15.74 6.09 9.87
CA LEU A 716 14.80 6.80 10.74
C LEU A 716 14.93 8.32 10.69
N ASN A 717 16.06 8.87 10.25
CA ASN A 717 16.22 10.32 10.04
C ASN A 717 15.25 10.88 8.99
N PHE A 718 14.72 10.03 8.11
CA PHE A 718 13.72 10.41 7.12
C PHE A 718 12.29 10.22 7.61
N LEU A 719 12.07 9.55 8.75
CA LEU A 719 10.73 9.31 9.27
C LEU A 719 10.15 10.60 9.84
N GLU A 720 9.04 11.05 9.25
CA GLU A 720 8.31 12.23 9.69
C GLU A 720 7.05 11.78 10.42
N TRP A 721 7.20 11.45 11.70
CA TRP A 721 6.08 11.08 12.59
C TRP A 721 6.39 11.46 14.06
N PRO A 722 5.95 12.64 14.55
CA PRO A 722 6.27 13.13 15.88
C PRO A 722 5.75 12.27 17.05
N GLY A 723 4.64 11.57 16.87
CA GLY A 723 4.11 10.62 17.87
C GLY A 723 4.72 9.23 17.80
N GLY A 724 5.68 8.99 16.89
CA GLY A 724 6.42 7.74 16.84
C GLY A 724 7.57 7.71 17.84
N PHE A 725 7.78 6.57 18.49
CA PHE A 725 8.97 6.32 19.31
C PHE A 725 9.51 4.91 19.10
N PHE A 726 10.78 4.72 19.41
CA PHE A 726 11.52 3.46 19.23
C PHE A 726 12.71 3.41 20.22
N ARG A 727 13.35 2.25 20.32
CA ARG A 727 14.60 2.05 21.09
C ARG A 727 15.84 2.40 20.26
N TYR A 728 16.91 2.89 20.87
CA TYR A 728 18.19 3.17 20.20
C TYR A 728 19.24 2.05 20.35
N ASP A 729 18.94 1.02 21.13
CA ASP A 729 19.85 -0.07 21.48
C ASP A 729 19.54 -1.41 20.79
N ASN A 730 18.56 -1.47 19.87
CA ASN A 730 18.30 -2.70 19.11
C ASN A 730 19.55 -3.14 18.32
N GLY A 731 20.02 -4.36 18.56
CA GLY A 731 21.25 -4.91 17.99
C GLY A 731 22.54 -4.51 18.73
N SER A 732 22.45 -4.00 19.96
CA SER A 732 23.62 -3.73 20.85
C SER A 732 24.01 -4.92 21.70
#